data_AF-A0AAD7TIF5-F1
#
_entry.id   AF-A0AAD7TIF5-F1
#
_cell.length_a   1.000
_cell.length_b   1.000
_cell.length_c   1.000
_cell.angle_alpha   90.00
_cell.angle_beta   90.00
_cell.angle_gamma   90.00
#
_symmetry.space_group_name_H-M   'P 1'
#
loop_
_entity.id
_entity.type
_entity.pdbx_description
1 polymer ?
#
loop_
_entity_poly.entity_id
_entity_poly.type
_entity_poly.pdbx_seq_one_letter_code
_entity_poly.pdbx_strand_id
1 'polypeptide(L)'
;MDIPRAAQDGFVTILELAGPRAVLLSFLTPRALLLLSRTSSKVREHVLAYMKEAFDINRTLRRFLPDPIEFRCLQARTGTLVSGSVALQFFDRTYYPSSDLDLYVYMSCRREVGIWLLSQGFTFTPSQRQLPVFQEAVLDLRRTNFLTYAMPGVSAIYTFHREVPPTRVKVQVIVACRAPMEIILGFHSTCVMNVISYEKAYCLFPRATLEDHCSLLSWSSTGRAKRRIEGLTKYRARGFRMMEFPDWDISASDRSFPFTPRWLGDGDSWTIPLDVTSCSTPAPHNLYSNARRYDPVALSSFSMRYDRDDGAIMSFHIVEASSIRFAFVTFDPVATVFITALLVQLDDEDNYTINTCKLEDWRYQRLTLIHPYPGFAPAVNTMQFSMAMEIGIIYDGVFSFLAPKDLVTVAKVSRSLRLAVLDYLGHAYSPHQLFSRFFDNVNAFRDLQAHTATLISGLGALDFFQRTSYLSDTLELYIHFIHRREVALWLVREGYQFLPSETQSQDLEYTITEGILDPSDGKKFGVTGMLLFSKGGRPKLKVRIIVATTCPTEVIFKSYSTCMINIITYEKAYCMFPRATLHERCSLRNHDVEGSYVHTETDLKEYKSRGITVEDEVDPTERTRSDSSSTYVLGWRWIDDAASWVIKLDTQQITTFPTTNEVSTPLRYDPAAISGFSLRYDITRKARIQFTLINGPTTKYSYAMGDSDLMEQLVNVVCYRCPLWDGKFYDGDFRDMCREILVGIVRFQDDVVARLIMM
;
A
#
# COMPACT_ATOMS: atom_id res chain seq x y z
N MET A 1 -31.43 -39.42 -4.44
CA MET A 1 -30.74 -40.72 -4.36
C MET A 1 -29.59 -40.51 -3.40
N ASP A 2 -29.72 -40.99 -2.16
CA ASP A 2 -28.64 -40.87 -1.17
C ASP A 2 -27.53 -41.86 -1.50
N ILE A 3 -26.33 -41.33 -1.71
CA ILE A 3 -25.13 -42.13 -1.89
C ILE A 3 -24.80 -42.77 -0.52
N PRO A 4 -24.59 -44.11 -0.43
CA PRO A 4 -24.25 -44.75 0.83
C PRO A 4 -23.01 -44.14 1.48
N ARG A 5 -23.01 -43.92 2.80
CA ARG A 5 -21.86 -43.35 3.55
C ARG A 5 -20.53 -44.05 3.23
N ALA A 6 -20.55 -45.38 3.11
CA ALA A 6 -19.36 -46.16 2.75
C ALA A 6 -18.72 -45.75 1.40
N ALA A 7 -19.53 -45.34 0.43
CA ALA A 7 -19.03 -44.84 -0.86
C ALA A 7 -18.45 -43.42 -0.74
N GLN A 8 -19.02 -42.58 0.14
CA GLN A 8 -18.46 -41.25 0.44
C GLN A 8 -17.10 -41.38 1.15
N ASP A 9 -16.99 -42.28 2.12
CA ASP A 9 -15.75 -42.56 2.87
C ASP A 9 -14.67 -43.15 1.96
N GLY A 10 -15.05 -44.07 1.07
CA GLY A 10 -14.16 -44.63 0.04
C GLY A 10 -13.62 -43.56 -0.92
N PHE A 11 -14.48 -42.65 -1.38
CA PHE A 11 -14.07 -41.55 -2.26
C PHE A 11 -13.08 -40.60 -1.57
N VAL A 12 -13.33 -40.23 -0.31
CA VAL A 12 -12.41 -39.41 0.48
C VAL A 12 -11.06 -40.10 0.66
N THR A 13 -11.06 -41.40 0.94
CA THR A 13 -9.82 -42.20 1.09
C THR A 13 -8.97 -42.18 -0.18
N ILE A 14 -9.61 -42.20 -1.36
CA ILE A 14 -8.90 -42.09 -2.64
C ILE A 14 -8.27 -40.69 -2.82
N LEU A 15 -8.95 -39.64 -2.36
CA LEU A 15 -8.44 -38.26 -2.44
C LEU A 15 -7.27 -37.98 -1.47
N GLU A 16 -7.11 -38.76 -0.41
CA GLU A 16 -5.95 -38.67 0.48
C GLU A 16 -4.65 -39.07 -0.22
N LEU A 17 -4.74 -39.95 -1.21
CA LEU A 17 -3.60 -40.39 -2.01
C LEU A 17 -3.27 -39.34 -3.09
N ALA A 18 -2.11 -38.69 -2.97
CA ALA A 18 -1.73 -37.55 -3.82
C ALA A 18 -1.78 -37.85 -5.34
N GLY A 19 -1.29 -39.02 -5.77
CA GLY A 19 -1.32 -39.44 -7.17
C GLY A 19 -2.74 -39.64 -7.72
N PRO A 20 -3.53 -40.55 -7.15
CA PRO A 20 -4.94 -40.76 -7.52
C PRO A 20 -5.78 -39.47 -7.47
N ARG A 21 -5.60 -38.64 -6.42
CA ARG A 21 -6.24 -37.32 -6.31
C ARG A 21 -5.99 -36.47 -7.55
N ALA A 22 -4.72 -36.27 -7.91
CA ALA A 22 -4.35 -35.38 -9.02
C ALA A 22 -4.92 -35.87 -10.36
N VAL A 23 -4.90 -37.18 -10.60
CA VAL A 23 -5.45 -37.79 -11.82
C VAL A 23 -6.96 -37.59 -11.88
N LEU A 24 -7.69 -37.97 -10.84
CA LEU A 24 -9.16 -37.87 -10.82
C LEU A 24 -9.64 -36.42 -10.99
N LEU A 25 -9.04 -35.50 -10.26
CA LEU A 25 -9.42 -34.08 -10.31
C LEU A 25 -9.02 -33.40 -11.64
N SER A 26 -8.05 -33.96 -12.37
CA SER A 26 -7.68 -33.45 -13.70
C SER A 26 -8.75 -33.62 -14.77
N PHE A 27 -9.65 -34.60 -14.62
CA PHE A 27 -10.76 -34.83 -15.55
C PHE A 27 -11.99 -33.93 -15.29
N LEU A 28 -12.04 -33.24 -14.15
CA LEU A 28 -13.17 -32.38 -13.80
C LEU A 28 -12.97 -30.98 -14.34
N THR A 29 -14.01 -30.35 -14.91
CA THR A 29 -13.98 -28.92 -15.28
C THR A 29 -13.82 -28.02 -14.04
N PRO A 30 -13.39 -26.75 -14.21
CA PRO A 30 -13.33 -25.80 -13.10
C PRO A 30 -14.64 -25.71 -12.28
N ARG A 31 -15.80 -25.69 -12.94
CA ARG A 31 -17.10 -25.70 -12.25
C ARG A 31 -17.32 -27.00 -11.48
N ALA A 32 -16.99 -28.15 -12.06
CA ALA A 32 -17.13 -29.44 -11.39
C ALA A 32 -16.24 -29.52 -10.14
N LEU A 33 -15.00 -29.00 -10.20
CA LEU A 33 -14.12 -28.87 -9.03
C LEU A 33 -14.76 -28.00 -7.94
N LEU A 34 -15.28 -26.83 -8.30
CA LEU A 34 -15.90 -25.92 -7.34
C LEU A 34 -17.16 -26.53 -6.72
N LEU A 35 -18.02 -27.20 -7.50
CA LEU A 35 -19.18 -27.92 -6.98
C LEU A 35 -18.77 -29.06 -6.04
N LEU A 36 -17.75 -29.83 -6.41
CA LEU A 36 -17.21 -30.90 -5.58
C LEU A 36 -16.68 -30.37 -4.25
N SER A 37 -15.99 -29.22 -4.26
CA SER A 37 -15.49 -28.57 -3.04
C SER A 37 -16.59 -28.13 -2.07
N ARG A 38 -17.85 -28.01 -2.53
CA ARG A 38 -18.99 -27.65 -1.68
C ARG A 38 -19.67 -28.84 -1.00
N THR A 39 -19.27 -30.06 -1.34
CA THR A 39 -19.93 -31.27 -0.81
C THR A 39 -19.48 -31.64 0.61
N SER A 40 -18.22 -31.36 0.97
CA SER A 40 -17.63 -31.67 2.27
C SER A 40 -16.38 -30.83 2.53
N SER A 41 -16.10 -30.48 3.79
CA SER A 41 -14.89 -29.76 4.20
C SER A 41 -13.61 -30.52 3.85
N LYS A 42 -13.58 -31.85 4.02
CA LYS A 42 -12.41 -32.68 3.73
C LYS A 42 -12.15 -32.79 2.22
N VAL A 43 -13.22 -32.93 1.43
CA VAL A 43 -13.12 -32.88 -0.05
C VAL A 43 -12.65 -31.50 -0.51
N ARG A 44 -13.15 -30.42 0.13
CA ARG A 44 -12.71 -29.05 -0.15
C ARG A 44 -11.20 -28.88 0.02
N GLU A 45 -10.61 -29.39 1.10
CA GLU A 45 -9.16 -29.34 1.32
C GLU A 45 -8.37 -29.99 0.18
N HIS A 46 -8.78 -31.19 -0.26
CA HIS A 46 -8.13 -31.89 -1.37
C HIS A 46 -8.31 -31.18 -2.71
N VAL A 47 -9.50 -30.64 -2.99
CA VAL A 47 -9.75 -29.86 -4.21
C VAL A 47 -8.91 -28.58 -4.20
N LEU A 48 -8.85 -27.85 -3.08
CA LEU A 48 -8.03 -26.63 -2.98
C LEU A 48 -6.54 -26.92 -3.12
N ALA A 49 -6.05 -28.02 -2.54
CA ALA A 49 -4.67 -28.47 -2.71
C ALA A 49 -4.37 -28.77 -4.19
N TYR A 50 -5.24 -29.50 -4.87
CA TYR A 50 -5.11 -29.76 -6.31
C TYR A 50 -5.17 -28.47 -7.14
N MET A 51 -6.10 -27.56 -6.85
CA MET A 51 -6.20 -26.28 -7.57
C MET A 51 -4.91 -25.45 -7.41
N LYS A 52 -4.30 -25.45 -6.21
CA LYS A 52 -3.01 -24.76 -5.99
C LYS A 52 -1.90 -25.32 -6.90
N GLU A 53 -1.86 -26.64 -7.11
CA GLU A 53 -0.88 -27.30 -7.98
C GLU A 53 -1.22 -27.13 -9.48
N ALA A 54 -2.50 -27.19 -9.83
CA ALA A 54 -2.99 -27.14 -11.21
C ALA A 54 -2.90 -25.71 -11.79
N PHE A 55 -3.11 -24.69 -10.96
CA PHE A 55 -3.08 -23.28 -11.33
C PHE A 55 -1.79 -22.59 -10.82
N ASP A 56 -0.66 -23.30 -10.83
CA ASP A 56 0.65 -22.70 -10.55
C ASP A 56 1.14 -21.88 -11.77
N ILE A 57 1.09 -20.55 -11.62
CA ILE A 57 1.55 -19.63 -12.65
C ILE A 57 3.05 -19.77 -12.95
N ASN A 58 3.88 -20.07 -11.94
CA ASN A 58 5.32 -20.23 -12.14
C ASN A 58 5.57 -21.43 -13.05
N ARG A 59 4.85 -22.55 -12.82
CA ARG A 59 4.91 -23.73 -13.70
C ARG A 59 4.56 -23.40 -15.15
N THR A 60 3.55 -22.57 -15.37
CA THR A 60 3.13 -22.12 -16.71
C THR A 60 4.20 -21.26 -17.38
N LEU A 61 4.81 -20.33 -16.63
CA LEU A 61 5.80 -19.39 -17.12
C LEU A 61 7.19 -20.00 -17.34
N ARG A 62 7.59 -21.05 -16.59
CA ARG A 62 8.90 -21.75 -16.72
C ARG A 62 9.20 -22.21 -18.14
N ARG A 63 8.15 -22.50 -18.91
CA ARG A 63 8.29 -22.87 -20.32
C ARG A 63 8.89 -21.76 -21.17
N PHE A 64 8.58 -20.51 -20.83
CA PHE A 64 8.98 -19.34 -21.60
C PHE A 64 10.20 -18.68 -20.98
N LEU A 65 10.19 -18.51 -19.67
CA LEU A 65 11.12 -17.70 -18.91
C LEU A 65 11.99 -18.58 -18.01
N PRO A 66 13.30 -18.32 -17.89
CA PRO A 66 14.18 -19.11 -17.04
C PRO A 66 13.84 -18.93 -15.55
N ASP A 67 13.55 -17.70 -15.13
CA ASP A 67 13.09 -17.38 -13.77
C ASP A 67 11.69 -16.71 -13.81
N PRO A 68 10.62 -17.48 -13.55
CA PRO A 68 9.27 -16.92 -13.42
C PRO A 68 9.10 -15.98 -12.23
N ILE A 69 9.81 -16.17 -11.13
CA ILE A 69 9.65 -15.36 -9.92
C ILE A 69 10.21 -13.97 -10.19
N GLU A 70 11.39 -13.89 -10.80
CA GLU A 70 11.99 -12.62 -11.22
C GLU A 70 11.06 -11.86 -12.19
N PHE A 71 10.44 -12.57 -13.15
CA PHE A 71 9.44 -11.99 -14.03
C PHE A 71 8.21 -11.48 -13.27
N ARG A 72 7.72 -12.21 -12.27
CA ARG A 72 6.56 -11.77 -11.49
C ARG A 72 6.88 -10.55 -10.63
N CYS A 73 8.11 -10.41 -10.12
CA CYS A 73 8.60 -9.17 -9.54
C CYS A 73 8.57 -8.01 -10.55
N LEU A 74 8.98 -8.28 -11.81
CA LEU A 74 8.87 -7.32 -12.90
C LEU A 74 7.41 -6.95 -13.20
N GLN A 75 6.49 -7.92 -13.26
CA GLN A 75 5.04 -7.66 -13.42
C GLN A 75 4.54 -6.73 -12.31
N ALA A 76 4.87 -7.04 -11.05
CA ALA A 76 4.48 -6.21 -9.90
C ALA A 76 4.98 -4.78 -10.06
N ARG A 77 6.24 -4.60 -10.48
CA ARG A 77 6.84 -3.27 -10.64
C ARG A 77 6.27 -2.49 -11.84
N THR A 78 5.96 -3.16 -12.95
CA THR A 78 5.62 -2.51 -14.23
C THR A 78 4.14 -2.52 -14.58
N GLY A 79 3.30 -3.26 -13.84
CA GLY A 79 1.90 -3.49 -14.23
C GLY A 79 1.77 -4.30 -15.52
N THR A 80 2.79 -5.08 -15.88
CA THR A 80 2.79 -5.92 -17.08
C THR A 80 1.81 -7.08 -16.93
N LEU A 81 0.93 -7.24 -17.91
CA LEU A 81 -0.08 -8.30 -17.93
C LEU A 81 0.29 -9.40 -18.92
N VAL A 82 -0.07 -10.64 -18.59
CA VAL A 82 -0.09 -11.76 -19.54
C VAL A 82 -1.55 -12.00 -19.96
N SER A 83 -1.80 -12.14 -21.26
CA SER A 83 -3.15 -12.40 -21.79
C SER A 83 -3.09 -13.33 -23.01
N GLY A 84 -4.21 -13.47 -23.74
CA GLY A 84 -4.27 -14.28 -24.94
C GLY A 84 -4.15 -15.78 -24.67
N SER A 85 -3.35 -16.48 -25.49
CA SER A 85 -3.26 -17.95 -25.47
C SER A 85 -2.70 -18.50 -24.16
N VAL A 86 -1.73 -17.82 -23.54
CA VAL A 86 -1.12 -18.28 -22.28
C VAL A 86 -2.08 -18.10 -21.10
N ALA A 87 -2.85 -17.02 -21.07
CA ALA A 87 -3.87 -16.87 -20.04
C ALA A 87 -5.01 -17.88 -20.22
N LEU A 88 -5.46 -18.12 -21.46
CA LEU A 88 -6.47 -19.13 -21.73
C LEU A 88 -6.04 -20.54 -21.32
N GLN A 89 -4.85 -20.99 -21.75
CA GLN A 89 -4.37 -22.34 -21.42
C GLN A 89 -4.18 -22.54 -19.89
N PHE A 90 -3.85 -21.47 -19.16
CA PHE A 90 -3.74 -21.50 -17.70
C PHE A 90 -5.09 -21.82 -17.04
N PHE A 91 -6.17 -21.15 -17.46
CA PHE A 91 -7.51 -21.39 -16.93
C PHE A 91 -8.13 -22.70 -17.42
N ASP A 92 -7.92 -23.01 -18.70
CA ASP A 92 -8.46 -24.17 -19.38
C ASP A 92 -7.69 -25.46 -19.03
N ARG A 93 -6.52 -25.33 -18.37
CA ARG A 93 -5.57 -26.42 -18.09
C ARG A 93 -5.21 -27.24 -19.33
N THR A 94 -5.13 -26.58 -20.47
CA THR A 94 -4.74 -27.17 -21.75
C THR A 94 -3.29 -26.82 -22.09
N TYR A 95 -2.74 -27.52 -23.09
CA TYR A 95 -1.37 -27.28 -23.56
C TYR A 95 -1.36 -26.95 -25.04
N TYR A 96 -0.82 -25.78 -25.39
CA TYR A 96 -0.66 -25.35 -26.78
C TYR A 96 0.85 -25.27 -27.14
N PRO A 97 1.42 -26.29 -27.79
CA PRO A 97 2.86 -26.36 -28.07
C PRO A 97 3.38 -25.21 -28.95
N SER A 98 2.54 -24.61 -29.79
CA SER A 98 2.91 -23.49 -30.67
C SER A 98 2.54 -22.11 -30.10
N SER A 99 2.14 -22.01 -28.83
CA SER A 99 1.81 -20.72 -28.23
C SER A 99 3.05 -19.90 -27.93
N ASP A 100 2.97 -18.61 -28.27
CA ASP A 100 3.89 -17.58 -27.83
C ASP A 100 3.48 -17.06 -26.43
N LEU A 101 4.37 -16.33 -25.76
CA LEU A 101 4.04 -15.54 -24.57
C LEU A 101 3.85 -14.06 -24.94
N ASP A 102 2.62 -13.58 -24.78
CA ASP A 102 2.25 -12.20 -25.06
C ASP A 102 2.22 -11.38 -23.75
N LEU A 103 3.07 -10.35 -23.70
CA LEU A 103 3.21 -9.42 -22.58
C LEU A 103 2.61 -8.07 -22.97
N TYR A 104 1.59 -7.62 -22.24
CA TYR A 104 0.92 -6.35 -22.47
C TYR A 104 1.46 -5.32 -21.47
N VAL A 105 2.12 -4.29 -21.99
CA VAL A 105 2.97 -3.40 -21.19
C VAL A 105 2.54 -1.95 -21.37
N TYR A 106 2.51 -1.18 -20.28
CA TYR A 106 2.35 0.26 -20.34
C TYR A 106 3.45 0.93 -21.17
N MET A 107 3.12 1.99 -21.90
CA MET A 107 4.08 2.74 -22.72
C MET A 107 5.33 3.13 -21.94
N SER A 108 5.18 3.61 -20.70
CA SER A 108 6.28 4.02 -19.82
C SER A 108 7.23 2.88 -19.41
N CYS A 109 6.75 1.62 -19.41
CA CYS A 109 7.50 0.47 -18.92
C CYS A 109 8.12 -0.39 -20.05
N ARG A 110 7.82 -0.10 -21.32
CA ARG A 110 8.27 -0.89 -22.49
C ARG A 110 9.79 -1.13 -22.55
N ARG A 111 10.57 -0.11 -22.17
CA ARG A 111 12.04 -0.16 -22.20
C ARG A 111 12.57 -1.10 -21.13
N GLU A 112 12.04 -0.98 -19.91
CA GLU A 112 12.44 -1.80 -18.77
C GLU A 112 12.17 -3.29 -19.05
N VAL A 113 10.96 -3.62 -19.51
CA VAL A 113 10.57 -5.00 -19.80
C VAL A 113 11.41 -5.60 -20.93
N GLY A 114 11.67 -4.85 -22.00
CA GLY A 114 12.50 -5.36 -23.09
C GLY A 114 13.98 -5.50 -22.72
N ILE A 115 14.55 -4.59 -21.93
CA ILE A 115 15.93 -4.73 -21.41
C ILE A 115 16.02 -5.96 -20.50
N TRP A 116 15.00 -6.19 -19.66
CA TRP A 116 14.94 -7.38 -18.83
C TRP A 116 14.91 -8.66 -19.69
N LEU A 117 14.12 -8.73 -20.76
CA LEU A 117 14.14 -9.89 -21.66
C LEU A 117 15.54 -10.12 -22.26
N LEU A 118 16.24 -9.06 -22.67
CA LEU A 118 17.61 -9.17 -23.16
C LEU A 118 18.55 -9.75 -22.08
N SER A 119 18.42 -9.32 -20.81
CA SER A 119 19.25 -9.85 -19.72
C SER A 119 18.94 -11.32 -19.39
N GLN A 120 17.74 -11.81 -19.73
CA GLN A 120 17.34 -13.22 -19.60
C GLN A 120 17.78 -14.09 -20.79
N GLY A 121 18.62 -13.56 -21.67
CA GLY A 121 19.17 -14.27 -22.83
C GLY A 121 18.26 -14.32 -24.05
N PHE A 122 17.23 -13.47 -24.12
CA PHE A 122 16.46 -13.30 -25.34
C PHE A 122 17.17 -12.39 -26.34
N THR A 123 16.95 -12.64 -27.63
CA THR A 123 17.39 -11.77 -28.73
C THR A 123 16.18 -11.08 -29.35
N PHE A 124 16.28 -9.75 -29.49
CA PHE A 124 15.28 -8.96 -30.20
C PHE A 124 15.31 -9.27 -31.70
N THR A 125 14.13 -9.49 -32.29
CA THR A 125 13.96 -9.70 -33.73
C THR A 125 13.11 -8.55 -34.30
N PRO A 126 13.74 -7.58 -34.98
CA PRO A 126 13.05 -6.41 -35.51
C PRO A 126 12.11 -6.79 -36.65
N SER A 127 10.95 -6.14 -36.70
CA SER A 127 10.13 -6.12 -37.93
C SER A 127 10.78 -5.22 -38.99
N GLN A 128 10.32 -5.31 -40.25
CA GLN A 128 10.81 -4.47 -41.35
C GLN A 128 10.74 -2.96 -41.10
N ARG A 129 9.94 -2.52 -40.12
CA ARG A 129 9.75 -1.10 -39.78
C ARG A 129 10.52 -0.66 -38.54
N GLN A 130 11.17 -1.59 -37.83
CA GLN A 130 11.90 -1.31 -36.61
C GLN A 130 13.40 -1.21 -36.89
N LEU A 131 14.07 -0.36 -36.12
CA LEU A 131 15.54 -0.32 -36.11
C LEU A 131 16.09 -1.68 -35.64
N PRO A 132 17.28 -2.08 -36.11
CA PRO A 132 17.81 -3.42 -35.85
C PRO A 132 18.16 -3.67 -34.38
N VAL A 133 18.46 -2.61 -33.62
CA VAL A 133 18.84 -2.66 -32.21
C VAL A 133 17.64 -2.29 -31.33
N PHE A 134 17.33 -3.10 -30.32
CA PHE A 134 16.17 -2.89 -29.45
C PHE A 134 16.20 -1.53 -28.76
N GLN A 135 17.36 -1.15 -28.20
CA GLN A 135 17.54 0.12 -27.47
C GLN A 135 17.23 1.34 -28.33
N GLU A 136 17.45 1.27 -29.64
CA GLU A 136 17.09 2.33 -30.59
C GLU A 136 15.61 2.22 -30.98
N ALA A 137 15.15 1.01 -31.31
CA ALA A 137 13.78 0.75 -31.72
C ALA A 137 12.73 1.08 -30.63
N VAL A 138 13.11 0.99 -29.35
CA VAL A 138 12.23 1.31 -28.21
C VAL A 138 12.11 2.81 -27.93
N LEU A 139 13.10 3.59 -28.40
CA LEU A 139 13.14 5.06 -28.29
C LEU A 139 12.55 5.76 -29.52
N ASP A 140 12.44 5.08 -30.67
CA ASP A 140 11.86 5.64 -31.90
C ASP A 140 10.32 5.82 -31.80
N LEU A 141 9.90 6.93 -31.21
CA LEU A 141 8.49 7.36 -31.11
C LEU A 141 7.91 7.83 -32.46
N ARG A 142 8.72 8.04 -33.51
CA ARG A 142 8.22 8.51 -34.81
C ARG A 142 7.54 7.39 -35.60
N ARG A 143 7.80 6.14 -35.24
CA ARG A 143 7.24 4.93 -35.88
C ARG A 143 6.20 4.19 -35.04
N THR A 144 5.86 4.70 -33.86
CA THR A 144 4.69 4.25 -33.07
C THR A 144 3.41 4.78 -33.71
N ASN A 145 3.07 4.26 -34.89
CA ASN A 145 1.85 4.65 -35.60
C ASN A 145 0.66 3.83 -35.09
N PHE A 146 -0.26 4.49 -34.38
CA PHE A 146 -1.54 3.97 -33.88
C PHE A 146 -2.38 3.23 -34.94
N LEU A 147 -2.23 3.60 -36.22
CA LEU A 147 -2.98 3.03 -37.35
C LEU A 147 -2.30 1.79 -37.98
N THR A 148 -1.08 1.44 -37.55
CA THR A 148 -0.32 0.32 -38.16
C THR A 148 -0.82 -1.03 -37.70
N TYR A 149 -1.26 -1.12 -36.45
CA TYR A 149 -1.81 -2.33 -35.87
C TYR A 149 -3.32 -2.21 -35.88
N ALA A 150 -3.99 -3.11 -36.59
CA ALA A 150 -5.44 -3.14 -36.66
C ALA A 150 -6.05 -3.76 -35.37
N MET A 151 -5.49 -3.38 -34.21
CA MET A 151 -5.94 -3.72 -32.87
C MET A 151 -5.94 -2.42 -32.06
N PRO A 152 -7.08 -1.96 -31.54
CA PRO A 152 -7.15 -0.75 -30.74
C PRO A 152 -6.22 -0.78 -29.54
N GLY A 153 -5.69 0.39 -29.17
CA GLY A 153 -4.81 0.55 -28.02
C GLY A 153 -3.39 0.03 -28.19
N VAL A 154 -3.01 -0.55 -29.34
CA VAL A 154 -1.64 -1.04 -29.58
C VAL A 154 -0.76 0.04 -30.20
N SER A 155 0.31 0.40 -29.50
CA SER A 155 1.31 1.37 -29.95
C SER A 155 2.45 0.70 -30.73
N ALA A 156 2.99 -0.40 -30.20
CA ALA A 156 4.11 -1.13 -30.79
C ALA A 156 4.09 -2.61 -30.39
N ILE A 157 4.74 -3.46 -31.21
CA ILE A 157 4.99 -4.86 -30.89
C ILE A 157 6.48 -5.15 -31.08
N TYR A 158 7.16 -5.58 -30.04
CA TYR A 158 8.56 -6.02 -30.08
C TYR A 158 8.62 -7.54 -29.89
N THR A 159 9.26 -8.25 -30.82
CA THR A 159 9.36 -9.71 -30.77
C THR A 159 10.74 -10.13 -30.29
N PHE A 160 10.77 -11.08 -29.36
CA PHE A 160 11.97 -11.64 -28.76
C PHE A 160 11.98 -13.15 -28.91
N HIS A 161 13.16 -13.72 -29.18
CA HIS A 161 13.34 -15.15 -29.30
C HIS A 161 14.47 -15.64 -28.40
N ARG A 162 14.33 -16.87 -27.91
CA ARG A 162 15.38 -17.58 -27.19
C ARG A 162 15.42 -19.03 -27.66
N GLU A 163 16.62 -19.50 -27.98
CA GLU A 163 16.84 -20.89 -28.36
C GLU A 163 16.92 -21.75 -27.10
N VAL A 164 15.99 -22.71 -26.98
CA VAL A 164 15.95 -23.68 -25.88
C VAL A 164 15.77 -25.07 -26.52
N PRO A 165 16.88 -25.75 -26.89
CA PRO A 165 16.83 -27.00 -27.64
C PRO A 165 15.82 -28.00 -27.05
N PRO A 166 14.92 -28.60 -27.86
CA PRO A 166 14.82 -28.54 -29.32
C PRO A 166 13.93 -27.41 -29.88
N THR A 167 13.48 -26.47 -29.04
CA THR A 167 12.44 -25.48 -29.38
C THR A 167 12.95 -24.05 -29.39
N ARG A 168 12.33 -23.22 -30.24
CA ARG A 168 12.53 -21.76 -30.22
C ARG A 168 11.38 -21.11 -29.46
N VAL A 169 11.68 -20.50 -28.32
CA VAL A 169 10.70 -19.79 -27.50
C VAL A 169 10.52 -18.38 -28.05
N LYS A 170 9.28 -17.93 -28.18
CA LYS A 170 8.93 -16.58 -28.64
C LYS A 170 8.15 -15.82 -27.55
N VAL A 171 8.57 -14.58 -27.30
CA VAL A 171 7.91 -13.63 -26.40
C VAL A 171 7.62 -12.36 -27.18
N GLN A 172 6.40 -11.83 -27.09
CA GLN A 172 6.04 -10.55 -27.69
C GLN A 172 5.75 -9.52 -26.59
N VAL A 173 6.39 -8.36 -26.67
CA VAL A 173 6.07 -7.19 -25.86
C VAL A 173 5.15 -6.29 -26.68
N ILE A 174 3.87 -6.28 -26.29
CA ILE A 174 2.79 -5.51 -26.91
C ILE A 174 2.57 -4.27 -26.06
N VAL A 175 2.93 -3.12 -26.60
CA VAL A 175 2.93 -1.85 -25.88
C VAL A 175 1.57 -1.17 -26.04
N ALA A 176 0.93 -0.88 -24.91
CA ALA A 176 -0.30 -0.13 -24.85
C ALA A 176 -0.06 1.35 -25.13
N CYS A 177 -0.97 1.97 -25.88
CA CYS A 177 -1.04 3.42 -26.03
C CYS A 177 -1.29 4.08 -24.67
N ARG A 178 -2.24 3.53 -23.91
CA ARG A 178 -2.68 4.07 -22.63
C ARG A 178 -2.67 3.01 -21.54
N ALA A 179 -3.58 2.03 -21.64
CA ALA A 179 -3.72 0.95 -20.67
C ALA A 179 -3.68 -0.44 -21.34
N PRO A 180 -2.94 -1.44 -20.81
CA PRO A 180 -2.96 -2.82 -21.33
C PRO A 180 -4.38 -3.41 -21.50
N MET A 181 -5.30 -3.08 -20.59
CA MET A 181 -6.70 -3.55 -20.66
C MET A 181 -7.47 -2.99 -21.87
N GLU A 182 -7.08 -1.83 -22.40
CA GLU A 182 -7.66 -1.30 -23.64
C GLU A 182 -7.44 -2.28 -24.80
N ILE A 183 -6.23 -2.85 -24.89
CA ILE A 183 -5.88 -3.82 -25.93
C ILE A 183 -6.64 -5.14 -25.72
N ILE A 184 -6.66 -5.63 -24.48
CA ILE A 184 -7.24 -6.93 -24.13
C ILE A 184 -8.75 -6.95 -24.38
N LEU A 185 -9.47 -5.91 -23.96
CA LEU A 185 -10.90 -5.76 -24.25
C LEU A 185 -11.17 -5.51 -25.74
N GLY A 186 -10.16 -5.03 -26.48
CA GLY A 186 -10.19 -4.88 -27.94
C GLY A 186 -9.89 -6.15 -28.73
N PHE A 187 -9.74 -7.32 -28.09
CA PHE A 187 -9.53 -8.59 -28.81
C PHE A 187 -10.71 -8.99 -29.68
N HIS A 188 -10.44 -9.87 -30.65
CA HIS A 188 -11.39 -10.33 -31.66
C HIS A 188 -12.47 -11.29 -31.14
N SER A 189 -12.30 -11.84 -29.93
CA SER A 189 -13.25 -12.76 -29.31
C SER A 189 -13.05 -12.84 -27.79
N THR A 190 -14.10 -13.17 -27.06
CA THR A 190 -14.12 -13.15 -25.58
C THR A 190 -13.22 -14.19 -24.89
N CYS A 191 -12.99 -15.36 -25.50
CA CYS A 191 -12.19 -16.45 -24.88
C CYS A 191 -10.72 -16.09 -24.65
N VAL A 192 -10.21 -15.04 -25.31
CA VAL A 192 -8.82 -14.59 -25.16
C VAL A 192 -8.67 -13.41 -24.21
N MET A 193 -9.77 -12.86 -23.69
CA MET A 193 -9.75 -11.67 -22.83
C MET A 193 -9.38 -11.98 -21.36
N ASN A 194 -8.84 -13.17 -21.09
CA ASN A 194 -8.37 -13.57 -19.77
C ASN A 194 -7.04 -12.86 -19.45
N VAL A 195 -6.82 -12.54 -18.19
CA VAL A 195 -5.70 -11.69 -17.76
C VAL A 195 -4.97 -12.34 -16.60
N ILE A 196 -3.65 -12.26 -16.59
CA ILE A 196 -2.82 -12.68 -15.47
C ILE A 196 -1.91 -11.50 -15.10
N SER A 197 -2.14 -10.96 -13.90
CA SER A 197 -1.28 -9.97 -13.27
C SER A 197 -0.25 -10.64 -12.35
N TYR A 198 0.54 -9.85 -11.62
CA TYR A 198 1.49 -10.42 -10.66
C TYR A 198 0.79 -11.12 -9.48
N GLU A 199 -0.39 -10.66 -9.08
CA GLU A 199 -1.09 -11.11 -7.87
C GLU A 199 -2.32 -12.00 -8.15
N LYS A 200 -2.95 -11.89 -9.31
CA LYS A 200 -4.22 -12.56 -9.62
C LYS A 200 -4.31 -12.92 -11.10
N ALA A 201 -4.99 -14.02 -11.38
CA ALA A 201 -5.49 -14.34 -12.70
C ALA A 201 -7.00 -14.08 -12.77
N TYR A 202 -7.49 -13.51 -13.86
CA TYR A 202 -8.90 -13.19 -14.13
C TYR A 202 -9.38 -13.85 -15.41
N CYS A 203 -10.44 -14.66 -15.31
CA CYS A 203 -11.21 -15.13 -16.45
C CYS A 203 -12.54 -14.37 -16.48
N LEU A 204 -12.76 -13.54 -17.51
CA LEU A 204 -13.88 -12.60 -17.55
C LEU A 204 -15.23 -13.26 -17.88
N PHE A 205 -15.18 -14.38 -18.61
CA PHE A 205 -16.34 -15.15 -19.06
C PHE A 205 -16.13 -16.65 -18.77
N PRO A 206 -15.99 -17.05 -17.49
CA PRO A 206 -15.54 -18.39 -17.12
C PRO A 206 -16.50 -19.49 -17.55
N ARG A 207 -17.82 -19.27 -17.45
CA ARG A 207 -18.83 -20.24 -17.89
C ARG A 207 -18.72 -20.49 -19.40
N ALA A 208 -18.82 -19.42 -20.19
CA ALA A 208 -18.71 -19.53 -21.64
C ALA A 208 -17.37 -20.13 -22.09
N THR A 209 -16.26 -19.66 -21.50
CA THR A 209 -14.91 -20.00 -21.94
C THR A 209 -14.49 -21.41 -21.51
N LEU A 210 -14.80 -21.82 -20.28
CA LEU A 210 -14.21 -23.01 -19.64
C LEU A 210 -15.20 -24.17 -19.49
N GLU A 211 -16.50 -23.90 -19.49
CA GLU A 211 -17.53 -24.96 -19.42
C GLU A 211 -18.12 -25.23 -20.80
N ASP A 212 -18.54 -24.16 -21.49
CA ASP A 212 -19.25 -24.31 -22.77
C ASP A 212 -18.32 -24.30 -23.98
N HIS A 213 -17.02 -23.98 -23.78
CA HIS A 213 -16.02 -23.77 -24.83
C HIS A 213 -16.56 -22.89 -25.99
N CYS A 214 -17.28 -21.84 -25.62
CA CYS A 214 -17.89 -20.88 -26.54
C CYS A 214 -17.17 -19.53 -26.45
N SER A 215 -17.10 -18.82 -27.58
CA SER A 215 -16.58 -17.47 -27.60
C SER A 215 -17.38 -16.57 -28.52
N LEU A 216 -17.86 -15.46 -27.97
CA LEU A 216 -18.52 -14.42 -28.71
C LEU A 216 -17.51 -13.59 -29.51
N LEU A 217 -17.81 -13.34 -30.78
CA LEU A 217 -17.01 -12.48 -31.65
C LEU A 217 -17.12 -11.04 -31.18
N SER A 218 -15.96 -10.39 -31.05
CA SER A 218 -15.87 -8.98 -30.69
C SER A 218 -15.50 -8.14 -31.91
N TRP A 219 -16.32 -7.13 -32.15
CA TRP A 219 -16.12 -6.12 -33.20
C TRP A 219 -15.46 -4.84 -32.68
N SER A 220 -15.17 -4.80 -31.39
CA SER A 220 -14.19 -3.87 -30.85
C SER A 220 -12.83 -4.00 -31.56
N SER A 221 -12.52 -5.16 -32.14
CA SER A 221 -11.33 -5.34 -32.99
C SER A 221 -11.60 -4.91 -34.44
N THR A 222 -10.70 -4.09 -35.00
CA THR A 222 -10.87 -3.57 -36.38
C THR A 222 -9.81 -4.05 -37.34
N GLY A 223 -9.24 -5.20 -36.96
CA GLY A 223 -8.34 -6.04 -37.72
C GLY A 223 -8.78 -6.19 -39.16
N ARG A 224 -8.03 -5.65 -40.13
CA ARG A 224 -8.15 -6.02 -41.55
C ARG A 224 -8.39 -7.53 -41.64
N ALA A 225 -9.43 -7.94 -42.36
CA ALA A 225 -10.09 -9.25 -42.27
C ALA A 225 -9.17 -10.46 -42.07
N LYS A 226 -7.97 -10.49 -42.68
CA LYS A 226 -7.04 -11.63 -42.64
C LYS A 226 -6.55 -12.03 -41.23
N ARG A 227 -6.04 -11.12 -40.40
CA ARG A 227 -5.53 -11.48 -39.06
C ARG A 227 -6.64 -11.90 -38.10
N ARG A 228 -7.82 -11.30 -38.24
CA ARG A 228 -9.04 -11.70 -37.52
C ARG A 228 -9.40 -13.14 -37.90
N ILE A 229 -9.48 -13.45 -39.20
CA ILE A 229 -9.77 -14.80 -39.70
C ILE A 229 -8.75 -15.83 -39.19
N GLU A 230 -7.45 -15.51 -39.23
CA GLU A 230 -6.39 -16.39 -38.71
C GLU A 230 -6.57 -16.67 -37.21
N GLY A 231 -6.87 -15.63 -36.41
CA GLY A 231 -7.19 -15.77 -34.99
C GLY A 231 -8.41 -16.65 -34.73
N LEU A 232 -9.52 -16.39 -35.44
CA LEU A 232 -10.74 -17.18 -35.31
C LEU A 232 -10.53 -18.65 -35.71
N THR A 233 -9.79 -18.89 -36.80
CA THR A 233 -9.45 -20.24 -37.26
C THR A 233 -8.60 -20.97 -36.22
N LYS A 234 -7.63 -20.28 -35.63
CA LYS A 234 -6.78 -20.80 -34.55
C LYS A 234 -7.59 -21.25 -33.34
N TYR A 235 -8.56 -20.45 -32.86
CA TYR A 235 -9.35 -20.84 -31.69
C TYR A 235 -10.46 -21.85 -32.02
N ARG A 236 -11.03 -21.85 -33.24
CA ARG A 236 -11.87 -22.97 -33.71
C ARG A 236 -11.12 -24.30 -33.69
N ALA A 237 -9.88 -24.33 -34.18
CA ALA A 237 -9.04 -25.52 -34.15
C ALA A 237 -8.67 -25.97 -32.73
N ARG A 238 -8.83 -25.10 -31.72
CA ARG A 238 -8.67 -25.42 -30.29
C ARG A 238 -9.97 -25.87 -29.62
N GLY A 239 -11.04 -26.08 -30.39
CA GLY A 239 -12.33 -26.58 -29.91
C GLY A 239 -13.36 -25.50 -29.55
N PHE A 240 -13.06 -24.21 -29.78
CA PHE A 240 -13.99 -23.15 -29.44
C PHE A 240 -15.09 -22.98 -30.50
N ARG A 241 -16.35 -22.98 -30.05
CA ARG A 241 -17.49 -22.54 -30.86
C ARG A 241 -17.49 -21.01 -30.93
N MET A 242 -17.07 -20.47 -32.07
CA MET A 242 -17.03 -19.02 -32.31
C MET A 242 -18.41 -18.52 -32.75
N MET A 243 -19.05 -17.73 -31.91
CA MET A 243 -20.43 -17.26 -32.09
C MET A 243 -20.45 -15.80 -32.50
N GLU A 244 -21.19 -15.47 -33.55
CA GLU A 244 -21.45 -14.07 -33.93
C GLU A 244 -22.47 -13.43 -32.99
N PHE A 245 -23.55 -14.16 -32.67
CA PHE A 245 -24.66 -13.74 -31.83
C PHE A 245 -24.78 -14.73 -30.64
N PRO A 246 -25.15 -14.27 -29.43
CA PRO A 246 -25.64 -15.17 -28.39
C PRO A 246 -26.98 -15.78 -28.84
N ASP A 247 -27.25 -17.04 -28.49
CA ASP A 247 -28.55 -17.66 -28.75
C ASP A 247 -29.62 -16.87 -27.96
N TRP A 248 -30.51 -16.18 -28.69
CA TRP A 248 -31.52 -15.26 -28.13
C TRP A 248 -32.71 -15.98 -27.47
N ASP A 249 -32.77 -17.31 -27.61
CA ASP A 249 -33.80 -18.18 -27.02
C ASP A 249 -33.46 -18.60 -25.57
N ILE A 250 -32.36 -18.08 -25.03
CA ILE A 250 -31.98 -18.38 -23.65
C ILE A 250 -32.68 -17.37 -22.74
N SER A 251 -33.62 -17.88 -21.95
CA SER A 251 -34.22 -17.20 -20.80
C SER A 251 -33.16 -16.37 -20.04
N ALA A 252 -33.58 -15.30 -19.36
CA ALA A 252 -32.75 -14.40 -18.53
C ALA A 252 -31.87 -15.08 -17.43
N SER A 253 -31.77 -16.42 -17.43
CA SER A 253 -31.00 -17.26 -16.54
C SER A 253 -29.61 -17.68 -17.05
N ASP A 254 -29.27 -17.54 -18.35
CA ASP A 254 -27.93 -17.90 -18.82
C ASP A 254 -26.92 -16.76 -18.65
N ARG A 255 -26.05 -16.95 -17.66
CA ARG A 255 -25.00 -16.01 -17.24
C ARG A 255 -23.68 -16.17 -18.01
N SER A 256 -23.69 -16.83 -19.17
CA SER A 256 -22.47 -17.07 -19.96
C SER A 256 -21.85 -15.78 -20.52
N PHE A 257 -22.71 -14.82 -20.89
CA PHE A 257 -22.33 -13.51 -21.43
C PHE A 257 -23.18 -12.41 -20.80
N PRO A 258 -22.91 -12.01 -19.54
CA PRO A 258 -23.69 -10.97 -18.89
C PRO A 258 -23.47 -9.60 -19.57
N PHE A 259 -24.57 -8.90 -19.86
CA PHE A 259 -24.59 -7.57 -20.50
C PHE A 259 -24.62 -6.41 -19.49
N THR A 260 -24.54 -6.71 -18.20
CA THR A 260 -24.43 -5.71 -17.13
C THR A 260 -23.01 -5.15 -17.07
N PRO A 261 -22.81 -3.96 -16.49
CA PRO A 261 -21.47 -3.50 -16.13
C PRO A 261 -20.72 -4.56 -15.30
N ARG A 262 -19.45 -4.77 -15.63
CA ARG A 262 -18.57 -5.79 -15.07
C ARG A 262 -17.33 -5.16 -14.45
N TRP A 263 -16.86 -5.75 -13.37
CA TRP A 263 -15.56 -5.44 -12.76
C TRP A 263 -14.63 -6.64 -12.89
N LEU A 264 -13.33 -6.40 -12.99
CA LEU A 264 -12.36 -7.48 -12.90
C LEU A 264 -12.44 -8.13 -11.51
N GLY A 265 -12.88 -9.39 -11.50
CA GLY A 265 -13.07 -10.15 -10.27
C GLY A 265 -14.43 -9.96 -9.59
N ASP A 266 -15.43 -9.45 -10.31
CA ASP A 266 -16.83 -9.55 -9.90
C ASP A 266 -17.32 -11.01 -9.80
N GLY A 267 -18.55 -11.20 -9.30
CA GLY A 267 -19.14 -12.52 -9.09
C GLY A 267 -19.38 -13.36 -10.35
N ASP A 268 -19.32 -12.74 -11.53
CA ASP A 268 -19.44 -13.42 -12.83
C ASP A 268 -18.06 -13.67 -13.48
N SER A 269 -16.97 -13.22 -12.85
CA SER A 269 -15.59 -13.53 -13.21
C SER A 269 -15.08 -14.71 -12.37
N TRP A 270 -14.10 -15.44 -12.90
CA TRP A 270 -13.33 -16.36 -12.07
C TRP A 270 -11.96 -15.76 -11.78
N THR A 271 -11.68 -15.49 -10.50
CA THR A 271 -10.42 -14.93 -10.04
C THR A 271 -9.65 -15.95 -9.21
N ILE A 272 -8.40 -16.17 -9.57
CA ILE A 272 -7.48 -17.04 -8.86
C ILE A 272 -6.38 -16.16 -8.22
N PRO A 273 -6.27 -16.11 -6.88
CA PRO A 273 -5.14 -15.49 -6.21
C PRO A 273 -3.85 -16.26 -6.52
N LEU A 274 -2.77 -15.55 -6.83
CA LEU A 274 -1.46 -16.13 -7.12
C LEU A 274 -0.54 -15.95 -5.91
N ASP A 275 0.40 -16.88 -5.72
CA ASP A 275 1.35 -16.85 -4.59
C ASP A 275 2.35 -15.70 -4.75
N VAL A 276 2.28 -14.67 -3.90
CA VAL A 276 3.17 -13.51 -3.93
C VAL A 276 4.31 -13.56 -2.90
N THR A 277 4.44 -14.64 -2.12
CA THR A 277 5.40 -14.73 -1.00
C THR A 277 6.86 -14.52 -1.40
N SER A 278 7.23 -14.97 -2.60
CA SER A 278 8.58 -14.86 -3.13
C SER A 278 8.79 -13.62 -4.01
N CYS A 279 7.73 -12.83 -4.23
CA CYS A 279 7.82 -11.58 -4.98
C CYS A 279 8.11 -10.44 -4.01
N SER A 280 9.18 -9.68 -4.26
CA SER A 280 9.38 -8.40 -3.57
C SER A 280 8.15 -7.52 -3.82
N THR A 281 7.46 -7.09 -2.76
CA THR A 281 6.35 -6.14 -2.91
C THR A 281 6.83 -4.93 -3.71
N PRO A 282 6.04 -4.41 -4.67
CA PRO A 282 6.52 -3.37 -5.56
C PRO A 282 6.97 -2.17 -4.74
N ALA A 283 8.28 -1.90 -4.80
CA ALA A 283 8.84 -0.66 -4.26
C ALA A 283 8.06 0.53 -4.83
N PRO A 284 7.82 1.57 -4.02
CA PRO A 284 7.14 2.76 -4.50
C PRO A 284 7.82 3.29 -5.78
N HIS A 285 7.00 3.67 -6.75
CA HIS A 285 7.41 4.11 -8.09
C HIS A 285 8.48 5.19 -8.09
N ASN A 286 8.38 6.09 -7.13
CA ASN A 286 9.35 7.13 -6.87
C ASN A 286 9.43 7.35 -5.35
N LEU A 287 10.30 8.30 -4.97
CA LEU A 287 10.43 8.77 -3.61
C LEU A 287 9.17 9.52 -3.10
N TYR A 288 7.97 9.34 -3.64
CA TYR A 288 6.78 10.04 -3.15
C TYR A 288 5.53 9.14 -3.10
N SER A 289 5.48 8.06 -3.90
CA SER A 289 4.37 7.11 -3.91
C SER A 289 4.39 6.09 -2.76
N ASN A 290 3.24 5.50 -2.42
CA ASN A 290 3.11 4.40 -1.46
C ASN A 290 3.43 3.03 -2.10
N ALA A 291 3.77 2.01 -1.29
CA ALA A 291 3.79 0.63 -1.77
C ALA A 291 2.37 0.18 -2.17
N ARG A 292 2.25 -0.39 -3.38
CA ARG A 292 0.96 -0.76 -3.97
C ARG A 292 0.35 -1.97 -3.27
N ARG A 293 -0.94 -1.88 -2.95
CA ARG A 293 -1.72 -2.96 -2.33
C ARG A 293 -2.34 -3.90 -3.38
N TYR A 294 -2.59 -3.38 -4.59
CA TYR A 294 -3.24 -4.10 -5.68
C TYR A 294 -2.56 -3.81 -7.02
N ASP A 295 -2.68 -4.73 -7.97
CA ASP A 295 -2.29 -4.47 -9.36
C ASP A 295 -3.25 -3.45 -10.00
N PRO A 296 -2.77 -2.48 -10.83
CA PRO A 296 -3.64 -1.50 -11.50
C PRO A 296 -4.82 -2.11 -12.26
N VAL A 297 -4.66 -3.34 -12.77
CA VAL A 297 -5.70 -4.03 -13.51
C VAL A 297 -6.95 -4.29 -12.65
N ALA A 298 -6.83 -4.42 -11.32
CA ALA A 298 -7.96 -4.73 -10.45
C ALA A 298 -9.02 -3.61 -10.41
N LEU A 299 -8.64 -2.39 -10.78
CA LEU A 299 -9.56 -1.26 -10.92
C LEU A 299 -10.34 -1.27 -12.25
N SER A 300 -10.10 -2.25 -13.12
CA SER A 300 -10.66 -2.23 -14.45
C SER A 300 -12.13 -2.65 -14.47
N SER A 301 -12.99 -1.84 -15.08
CA SER A 301 -14.39 -2.15 -15.35
C SER A 301 -14.77 -1.89 -16.80
N PHE A 302 -15.71 -2.67 -17.30
CA PHE A 302 -16.20 -2.61 -18.67
C PHE A 302 -17.67 -3.00 -18.74
N SER A 303 -18.35 -2.62 -19.80
CA SER A 303 -19.67 -3.19 -20.14
C SER A 303 -19.61 -3.78 -21.53
N MET A 304 -20.25 -4.93 -21.70
CA MET A 304 -20.42 -5.54 -23.01
C MET A 304 -21.84 -5.25 -23.48
N ARG A 305 -21.95 -4.63 -24.66
CA ARG A 305 -23.22 -4.50 -25.37
C ARG A 305 -23.21 -5.29 -26.66
N TYR A 306 -24.41 -5.54 -27.16
CA TYR A 306 -24.61 -6.20 -28.43
C TYR A 306 -25.24 -5.23 -29.43
N ASP A 307 -24.65 -5.15 -30.62
CA ASP A 307 -25.20 -4.45 -31.77
C ASP A 307 -25.54 -5.48 -32.86
N ARG A 308 -26.70 -5.35 -33.52
CA ARG A 308 -27.12 -6.33 -34.54
C ARG A 308 -26.21 -6.30 -35.78
N ASP A 309 -25.62 -5.16 -36.09
CA ASP A 309 -24.77 -4.93 -37.25
C ASP A 309 -23.28 -5.07 -36.89
N ASP A 310 -22.91 -4.72 -35.65
CA ASP A 310 -21.53 -4.73 -35.15
C ASP A 310 -21.27 -5.75 -34.01
N GLY A 311 -22.11 -6.76 -33.78
CA GLY A 311 -21.89 -7.84 -32.80
C GLY A 311 -21.54 -7.40 -31.37
N ALA A 312 -20.64 -8.12 -30.66
CA ALA A 312 -20.26 -7.77 -29.29
C ALA A 312 -19.24 -6.62 -29.23
N ILE A 313 -19.54 -5.62 -28.40
CA ILE A 313 -18.74 -4.41 -28.26
C ILE A 313 -18.46 -4.14 -26.79
N MET A 314 -17.18 -4.09 -26.44
CA MET A 314 -16.72 -3.66 -25.12
C MET A 314 -16.73 -2.13 -25.04
N SER A 315 -17.38 -1.61 -24.00
CA SER A 315 -17.52 -0.18 -23.73
C SER A 315 -16.86 0.15 -22.40
N PHE A 316 -16.07 1.22 -22.36
CA PHE A 316 -15.37 1.70 -21.18
C PHE A 316 -14.84 3.13 -21.40
N HIS A 317 -14.33 3.75 -20.35
CA HIS A 317 -13.58 5.00 -20.35
C HIS A 317 -12.14 4.73 -19.94
N ILE A 318 -11.20 5.55 -20.40
CA ILE A 318 -9.82 5.48 -19.95
C ILE A 318 -9.54 6.70 -19.09
N VAL A 319 -9.03 6.45 -17.90
CA VAL A 319 -8.62 7.48 -16.96
C VAL A 319 -7.11 7.52 -16.91
N GLU A 320 -6.53 8.67 -17.23
CA GLU A 320 -5.10 8.96 -17.17
C GLU A 320 -4.88 10.39 -16.67
N ALA A 321 -3.82 10.59 -15.87
CA ALA A 321 -3.38 11.91 -15.41
C ALA A 321 -1.90 11.87 -15.06
N SER A 322 -1.23 13.03 -15.01
CA SER A 322 0.18 13.14 -14.61
C SER A 322 0.42 12.67 -13.18
N SER A 323 -0.58 12.85 -12.31
CA SER A 323 -0.56 12.44 -10.90
C SER A 323 -0.69 10.92 -10.68
N ILE A 324 -1.13 10.13 -11.67
CA ILE A 324 -1.23 8.66 -11.58
C ILE A 324 -0.31 7.95 -12.58
N ARG A 325 0.48 6.99 -12.09
CA ARG A 325 1.47 6.28 -12.92
C ARG A 325 0.84 5.46 -14.06
N PHE A 326 -0.29 4.83 -13.79
CA PHE A 326 -0.92 3.86 -14.67
C PHE A 326 -2.31 4.33 -15.03
N ALA A 327 -2.57 4.46 -16.33
CA ALA A 327 -3.93 4.59 -16.82
C ALA A 327 -4.71 3.30 -16.54
N PHE A 328 -5.99 3.42 -16.25
CA PHE A 328 -6.88 2.28 -16.07
C PHE A 328 -8.20 2.50 -16.81
N VAL A 329 -8.93 1.41 -16.97
CA VAL A 329 -10.15 1.33 -17.77
C VAL A 329 -11.35 1.27 -16.85
N THR A 330 -12.35 2.13 -16.98
CA THR A 330 -13.55 2.11 -16.14
C THR A 330 -14.82 2.37 -16.95
N PHE A 331 -15.88 1.59 -16.77
CA PHE A 331 -17.19 1.87 -17.34
C PHE A 331 -18.13 2.55 -16.34
N ASP A 332 -17.84 2.44 -15.05
CA ASP A 332 -18.73 2.96 -14.01
C ASP A 332 -18.79 4.50 -14.06
N PRO A 333 -19.95 5.11 -14.36
CA PRO A 333 -20.06 6.55 -14.50
C PRO A 333 -19.77 7.29 -13.18
N VAL A 334 -20.12 6.70 -12.04
CA VAL A 334 -19.92 7.28 -10.71
C VAL A 334 -18.44 7.26 -10.36
N ALA A 335 -17.76 6.13 -10.56
CA ALA A 335 -16.32 6.00 -10.39
C ALA A 335 -15.55 6.92 -11.34
N THR A 336 -15.97 6.99 -12.60
CA THR A 336 -15.33 7.86 -13.59
C THR A 336 -15.45 9.32 -13.17
N VAL A 337 -16.61 9.78 -12.74
CA VAL A 337 -16.84 11.14 -12.23
C VAL A 337 -16.05 11.40 -10.95
N PHE A 338 -16.06 10.46 -10.00
CA PHE A 338 -15.33 10.58 -8.74
C PHE A 338 -13.82 10.73 -8.96
N ILE A 339 -13.24 9.83 -9.76
CA ILE A 339 -11.80 9.81 -10.04
C ILE A 339 -11.42 11.04 -10.86
N THR A 340 -12.24 11.41 -11.84
CA THR A 340 -12.06 12.66 -12.61
C THR A 340 -11.98 13.87 -11.68
N ALA A 341 -12.98 14.05 -10.82
CA ALA A 341 -13.04 15.16 -9.90
C ALA A 341 -11.85 15.17 -8.93
N LEU A 342 -11.41 14.00 -8.49
CA LEU A 342 -10.23 13.85 -7.64
C LEU A 342 -8.95 14.28 -8.36
N LEU A 343 -8.74 13.82 -9.60
CA LEU A 343 -7.54 14.14 -10.39
C LEU A 343 -7.47 15.63 -10.76
N VAL A 344 -8.62 16.27 -11.05
CA VAL A 344 -8.71 17.72 -11.29
C VAL A 344 -8.19 18.54 -10.10
N GLN A 345 -8.31 18.02 -8.87
CA GLN A 345 -7.84 18.73 -7.66
C GLN A 345 -6.34 18.46 -7.36
N LEU A 346 -5.74 17.46 -8.01
CA LEU A 346 -4.36 17.04 -7.76
C LEU A 346 -3.37 17.62 -8.77
N ASP A 347 -3.80 17.90 -9.99
CA ASP A 347 -3.01 18.55 -11.05
C ASP A 347 -3.48 20.00 -11.22
N ASP A 348 -2.58 20.96 -11.48
CA ASP A 348 -2.97 22.31 -11.95
C ASP A 348 -3.89 22.16 -13.18
N GLU A 349 -4.93 22.99 -13.31
CA GLU A 349 -6.11 22.79 -14.19
C GLU A 349 -5.82 22.41 -15.67
N ASP A 350 -4.57 22.57 -16.14
CA ASP A 350 -4.13 22.37 -17.52
C ASP A 350 -3.53 20.98 -17.84
N ASN A 351 -3.36 20.05 -16.89
CA ASN A 351 -2.51 18.84 -17.11
C ASN A 351 -3.18 17.44 -17.03
N TYR A 352 -4.50 17.33 -16.87
CA TYR A 352 -5.18 16.02 -16.89
C TYR A 352 -5.99 15.82 -18.19
N THR A 353 -6.09 14.58 -18.67
CA THR A 353 -6.87 14.25 -19.88
C THR A 353 -7.74 13.04 -19.61
N ILE A 354 -9.05 13.23 -19.52
CA ILE A 354 -10.00 12.10 -19.47
C ILE A 354 -10.44 11.80 -20.88
N ASN A 355 -9.87 10.72 -21.41
CA ASN A 355 -10.21 10.25 -22.74
C ASN A 355 -11.38 9.26 -22.63
N THR A 356 -12.57 9.74 -23.00
CA THR A 356 -13.70 8.83 -23.23
C THR A 356 -13.45 8.05 -24.52
N CYS A 357 -13.53 6.72 -24.44
CA CYS A 357 -13.26 5.84 -25.58
C CYS A 357 -14.32 4.77 -25.70
N LYS A 358 -15.38 5.05 -26.45
CA LYS A 358 -16.19 3.96 -26.97
C LYS A 358 -15.40 3.32 -28.12
N LEU A 359 -15.23 2.00 -28.11
CA LEU A 359 -14.59 1.25 -29.20
C LEU A 359 -15.38 1.31 -30.54
N GLU A 360 -16.43 2.11 -30.62
CA GLU A 360 -17.10 2.53 -31.86
C GLU A 360 -16.53 3.86 -32.40
N ASP A 361 -16.15 4.79 -31.52
CA ASP A 361 -15.67 6.14 -31.85
C ASP A 361 -14.27 6.14 -32.49
N TRP A 362 -13.50 5.05 -32.33
CA TRP A 362 -12.21 4.92 -33.01
C TRP A 362 -12.36 4.86 -34.56
N ARG A 363 -13.51 4.41 -35.10
CA ARG A 363 -13.81 4.44 -36.55
C ARG A 363 -13.98 5.88 -37.06
N TYR A 364 -14.28 6.84 -36.19
CA TYR A 364 -14.66 8.22 -36.55
C TYR A 364 -13.73 9.31 -35.99
N GLN A 365 -12.67 8.96 -35.26
CA GLN A 365 -11.74 9.92 -34.62
C GLN A 365 -12.43 11.03 -33.79
N ARG A 366 -13.67 10.85 -33.32
CA ARG A 366 -14.30 11.78 -32.38
C ARG A 366 -13.95 11.39 -30.96
N LEU A 367 -12.72 11.68 -30.56
CA LEU A 367 -12.39 11.82 -29.14
C LEU A 367 -13.22 12.99 -28.62
N THR A 368 -14.21 12.73 -27.77
CA THR A 368 -14.84 13.81 -27.02
C THR A 368 -13.97 14.04 -25.79
N LEU A 369 -13.09 15.04 -25.88
CA LEU A 369 -12.52 15.68 -24.70
C LEU A 369 -13.70 16.20 -23.89
N ILE A 370 -14.02 15.55 -22.77
CA ILE A 370 -14.88 16.17 -21.78
C ILE A 370 -13.96 17.10 -20.99
N HIS A 371 -13.83 18.36 -21.43
CA HIS A 371 -13.48 19.41 -20.47
C HIS A 371 -14.58 19.40 -19.40
N PRO A 372 -14.23 19.48 -18.10
CA PRO A 372 -15.27 19.59 -17.09
C PRO A 372 -16.12 20.81 -17.45
N TYR A 373 -17.42 20.58 -17.67
CA TYR A 373 -18.37 21.67 -17.74
C TYR A 373 -18.17 22.55 -16.49
N PRO A 374 -18.29 23.89 -16.57
CA PRO A 374 -18.16 24.79 -15.42
C PRO A 374 -19.15 24.51 -14.26
N GLY A 375 -20.05 23.53 -14.41
CA GLY A 375 -20.92 22.97 -13.35
C GLY A 375 -20.40 21.68 -12.68
N PHE A 376 -19.13 21.27 -12.84
CA PHE A 376 -18.58 20.04 -12.24
C PHE A 376 -18.28 20.14 -10.74
N ALA A 377 -17.85 21.30 -10.23
CA ALA A 377 -17.56 21.51 -8.80
C ALA A 377 -18.77 21.24 -7.86
N PRO A 378 -20.03 21.59 -8.21
CA PRO A 378 -21.21 21.23 -7.43
C PRO A 378 -21.45 19.72 -7.27
N ALA A 379 -21.03 18.87 -8.23
CA ALA A 379 -21.32 17.43 -8.23
C ALA A 379 -20.54 16.68 -7.13
N VAL A 380 -19.32 17.13 -6.83
CA VAL A 380 -18.47 16.56 -5.76
C VAL A 380 -19.05 16.86 -4.37
N ASN A 381 -19.67 18.04 -4.21
CA ASN A 381 -20.34 18.43 -2.98
C ASN A 381 -21.70 17.75 -2.77
N THR A 382 -22.31 17.22 -3.84
CA THR A 382 -23.60 16.51 -3.80
C THR A 382 -23.47 14.99 -3.79
N MET A 383 -22.26 14.44 -3.97
CA MET A 383 -22.00 13.01 -3.83
C MET A 383 -22.22 12.57 -2.36
N GLN A 384 -23.32 11.85 -2.12
CA GLN A 384 -23.64 11.33 -0.79
C GLN A 384 -22.58 10.32 -0.35
N PHE A 385 -22.15 10.43 0.91
CA PHE A 385 -21.16 9.56 1.54
C PHE A 385 -21.51 8.06 1.42
N SER A 386 -22.80 7.71 1.34
CA SER A 386 -23.28 6.33 1.10
C SER A 386 -22.85 5.76 -0.25
N MET A 387 -22.89 6.53 -1.34
CA MET A 387 -22.44 6.09 -2.67
C MET A 387 -20.92 5.88 -2.72
N ALA A 388 -20.14 6.68 -1.99
CA ALA A 388 -18.70 6.50 -1.90
C ALA A 388 -18.31 5.24 -1.12
N MET A 389 -19.09 4.86 -0.09
CA MET A 389 -18.87 3.67 0.73
C MET A 389 -19.18 2.35 0.00
N GLU A 390 -20.20 2.31 -0.86
CA GLU A 390 -20.47 1.15 -1.74
C GLU A 390 -19.32 0.88 -2.73
N ILE A 391 -18.44 1.86 -2.90
CA ILE A 391 -17.33 1.91 -3.84
C ILE A 391 -15.96 1.66 -3.13
N GLY A 392 -15.96 1.02 -1.96
CA GLY A 392 -14.76 0.73 -1.14
C GLY A 392 -13.49 0.32 -1.91
N ILE A 393 -13.62 -0.58 -2.89
CA ILE A 393 -12.50 -1.09 -3.71
C ILE A 393 -11.87 0.02 -4.59
N ILE A 394 -12.68 0.96 -5.07
CA ILE A 394 -12.22 1.94 -6.06
C ILE A 394 -11.39 3.02 -5.39
N TYR A 395 -11.85 3.62 -4.27
CA TYR A 395 -11.03 4.62 -3.60
C TYR A 395 -9.84 3.97 -2.89
N ASP A 396 -9.95 2.77 -2.32
CA ASP A 396 -8.79 2.04 -1.77
C ASP A 396 -7.72 1.81 -2.85
N GLY A 397 -8.14 1.36 -4.03
CA GLY A 397 -7.23 1.17 -5.15
C GLY A 397 -6.63 2.48 -5.63
N VAL A 398 -7.43 3.52 -5.86
CA VAL A 398 -6.95 4.84 -6.32
C VAL A 398 -6.03 5.50 -5.29
N PHE A 399 -6.43 5.54 -4.01
CA PHE A 399 -5.63 6.09 -2.92
C PHE A 399 -4.34 5.29 -2.67
N SER A 400 -4.27 4.02 -3.09
CA SER A 400 -3.01 3.24 -3.09
C SER A 400 -1.99 3.73 -4.12
N PHE A 401 -2.42 4.46 -5.15
CA PHE A 401 -1.54 5.08 -6.13
C PHE A 401 -1.14 6.52 -5.76
N LEU A 402 -1.83 7.15 -4.81
CA LEU A 402 -1.56 8.51 -4.36
C LEU A 402 -0.40 8.57 -3.36
N ALA A 403 0.37 9.67 -3.40
CA ALA A 403 1.33 9.99 -2.34
C ALA A 403 0.59 10.45 -1.07
N PRO A 404 1.21 10.36 0.13
CA PRO A 404 0.63 10.92 1.36
C PRO A 404 0.20 12.39 1.23
N LYS A 405 0.97 13.22 0.52
CA LYS A 405 0.60 14.62 0.24
C LYS A 405 -0.69 14.75 -0.58
N ASP A 406 -0.88 13.89 -1.57
CA ASP A 406 -2.05 13.90 -2.44
C ASP A 406 -3.29 13.48 -1.65
N LEU A 407 -3.15 12.51 -0.73
CA LEU A 407 -4.23 12.13 0.20
C LEU A 407 -4.64 13.30 1.12
N VAL A 408 -3.68 14.11 1.58
CA VAL A 408 -3.97 15.32 2.37
C VAL A 408 -4.70 16.36 1.51
N THR A 409 -4.30 16.55 0.26
CA THR A 409 -5.00 17.44 -0.68
C THR A 409 -6.44 16.95 -0.88
N VAL A 410 -6.63 15.66 -1.16
CA VAL A 410 -7.96 15.03 -1.32
C VAL A 410 -8.83 15.21 -0.07
N ALA A 411 -8.26 15.02 1.12
CA ALA A 411 -8.99 15.16 2.39
C ALA A 411 -9.45 16.61 2.67
N LYS A 412 -8.86 17.61 2.00
CA LYS A 412 -9.27 19.01 2.13
C LYS A 412 -10.43 19.40 1.19
N VAL A 413 -10.73 18.59 0.17
CA VAL A 413 -11.72 18.92 -0.87
C VAL A 413 -13.16 18.87 -0.34
N SER A 414 -13.54 17.81 0.38
CA SER A 414 -14.89 17.67 0.94
C SER A 414 -14.92 16.81 2.20
N ARG A 415 -15.98 16.93 3.00
CA ARG A 415 -16.17 16.09 4.20
C ARG A 415 -16.26 14.60 3.83
N SER A 416 -16.92 14.25 2.73
CA SER A 416 -17.04 12.86 2.26
C SER A 416 -15.69 12.28 1.84
N LEU A 417 -14.90 13.04 1.09
CA LEU A 417 -13.53 12.65 0.70
C LEU A 417 -12.60 12.57 1.90
N ARG A 418 -12.72 13.48 2.86
CA ARG A 418 -12.00 13.41 4.13
C ARG A 418 -12.31 12.10 4.86
N LEU A 419 -13.57 11.71 4.95
CA LEU A 419 -13.97 10.46 5.61
C LEU A 419 -13.46 9.24 4.83
N ALA A 420 -13.52 9.24 3.50
CA ALA A 420 -12.97 8.15 2.68
C ALA A 420 -11.44 8.04 2.82
N VAL A 421 -10.73 9.16 2.84
CA VAL A 421 -9.29 9.18 3.12
C VAL A 421 -9.02 8.66 4.52
N LEU A 422 -9.78 9.11 5.53
CA LEU A 422 -9.61 8.61 6.91
C LEU A 422 -9.89 7.11 7.03
N ASP A 423 -10.90 6.59 6.34
CA ASP A 423 -11.22 5.16 6.30
C ASP A 423 -10.11 4.36 5.61
N TYR A 424 -9.66 4.81 4.44
CA TYR A 424 -8.51 4.24 3.75
C TYR A 424 -7.25 4.27 4.62
N LEU A 425 -6.95 5.39 5.28
CA LEU A 425 -5.79 5.52 6.17
C LEU A 425 -5.87 4.53 7.32
N GLY A 426 -7.06 4.33 7.91
CA GLY A 426 -7.29 3.38 8.99
C GLY A 426 -6.93 1.94 8.62
N HIS A 427 -7.14 1.54 7.36
CA HIS A 427 -6.83 0.20 6.89
C HIS A 427 -5.47 0.08 6.16
N ALA A 428 -4.99 1.16 5.54
CA ALA A 428 -3.73 1.19 4.77
C ALA A 428 -2.50 1.43 5.65
N TYR A 429 -2.66 2.09 6.80
CA TYR A 429 -1.63 2.31 7.81
C TYR A 429 -1.90 1.44 9.04
N SER A 430 -1.95 0.13 8.82
CA SER A 430 -2.15 -0.83 9.90
C SER A 430 -0.81 -1.15 10.58
N PRO A 431 -0.70 -0.94 11.91
CA PRO A 431 0.51 -1.32 12.64
C PRO A 431 0.70 -2.84 12.65
N HIS A 432 -0.36 -3.61 12.32
CA HIS A 432 -0.30 -5.05 12.21
C HIS A 432 0.74 -5.54 11.19
N GLN A 433 0.89 -4.84 10.06
CA GLN A 433 1.88 -5.22 9.05
C GLN A 433 3.32 -5.01 9.55
N LEU A 434 3.55 -3.94 10.33
CA LEU A 434 4.85 -3.69 10.96
C LEU A 434 5.15 -4.75 12.03
N PHE A 435 4.18 -5.00 12.92
CA PHE A 435 4.37 -5.84 14.10
C PHE A 435 4.34 -7.34 13.83
N SER A 436 3.55 -7.81 12.86
CA SER A 436 3.48 -9.24 12.49
C SER A 436 4.82 -9.79 11.99
N ARG A 437 5.76 -8.91 11.63
CA ARG A 437 7.15 -9.31 11.36
C ARG A 437 7.87 -9.74 12.63
N PHE A 438 7.67 -9.01 13.72
CA PHE A 438 8.40 -9.18 14.97
C PHE A 438 7.67 -10.10 15.96
N PHE A 439 6.35 -10.13 15.94
CA PHE A 439 5.53 -10.80 16.95
C PHE A 439 4.50 -11.71 16.30
N ASP A 440 4.37 -12.93 16.85
CA ASP A 440 3.37 -13.89 16.35
C ASP A 440 1.96 -13.46 16.80
N ASN A 441 1.85 -12.90 18.00
CA ASN A 441 0.62 -12.32 18.52
C ASN A 441 0.70 -10.79 18.62
N VAL A 442 0.36 -10.12 17.51
CA VAL A 442 0.35 -8.65 17.43
C VAL A 442 -0.59 -8.02 18.46
N ASN A 443 -1.75 -8.61 18.73
CA ASN A 443 -2.72 -8.02 19.66
C ASN A 443 -2.18 -8.05 21.09
N ALA A 444 -1.55 -9.15 21.50
CA ALA A 444 -0.90 -9.23 22.81
C ALA A 444 0.22 -8.18 22.98
N PHE A 445 0.99 -7.92 21.92
CA PHE A 445 1.96 -6.82 21.93
C PHE A 445 1.27 -5.46 22.09
N ARG A 446 0.16 -5.22 21.39
CA ARG A 446 -0.56 -3.94 21.47
C ARG A 446 -1.25 -3.73 22.82
N ASP A 447 -1.70 -4.80 23.48
CA ASP A 447 -2.16 -4.76 24.87
C ASP A 447 -1.00 -4.39 25.82
N LEU A 448 0.17 -5.02 25.66
CA LEU A 448 1.38 -4.63 26.41
C LEU A 448 1.74 -3.16 26.14
N GLN A 449 1.67 -2.73 24.89
CA GLN A 449 1.97 -1.36 24.48
C GLN A 449 1.04 -0.36 25.19
N ALA A 450 -0.26 -0.64 25.23
CA ALA A 450 -1.25 0.16 25.94
C ALA A 450 -0.98 0.16 27.45
N HIS A 451 -0.74 -1.01 28.05
CA HIS A 451 -0.52 -1.13 29.49
C HIS A 451 0.72 -0.39 29.99
N THR A 452 1.80 -0.42 29.21
CA THR A 452 3.12 0.11 29.59
C THR A 452 3.42 1.50 29.02
N ALA A 453 2.49 2.07 28.25
CA ALA A 453 2.71 3.28 27.45
C ALA A 453 4.00 3.20 26.61
N THR A 454 4.28 2.02 26.03
CA THR A 454 5.45 1.80 25.18
C THR A 454 5.29 2.57 23.87
N LEU A 455 6.32 3.34 23.51
CA LEU A 455 6.36 4.10 22.26
C LEU A 455 7.25 3.40 21.24
N ILE A 456 6.83 3.39 19.99
CA ILE A 456 7.69 3.00 18.87
C ILE A 456 8.11 4.24 18.13
N SER A 457 9.40 4.33 17.82
CA SER A 457 9.98 5.49 17.13
C SER A 457 11.13 5.05 16.24
N GLY A 458 11.87 6.01 15.69
CA GLY A 458 13.00 5.74 14.81
C GLY A 458 12.60 5.13 13.46
N LEU A 459 13.44 4.25 12.93
CA LEU A 459 13.28 3.68 11.57
C LEU A 459 11.97 2.89 11.41
N GLY A 460 11.53 2.15 12.42
CA GLY A 460 10.26 1.42 12.36
C GLY A 460 9.05 2.34 12.22
N ALA A 461 9.05 3.49 12.91
CA ALA A 461 8.01 4.50 12.75
C ALA A 461 8.12 5.23 11.40
N LEU A 462 9.35 5.49 10.92
CA LEU A 462 9.57 6.07 9.60
C LEU A 462 9.06 5.16 8.47
N ASP A 463 9.39 3.87 8.52
CA ASP A 463 8.95 2.87 7.53
C ASP A 463 7.42 2.75 7.51
N PHE A 464 6.76 2.83 8.68
CA PHE A 464 5.30 2.88 8.80
C PHE A 464 4.70 4.08 8.05
N PHE A 465 5.22 5.29 8.25
CA PHE A 465 4.70 6.49 7.59
C PHE A 465 5.02 6.57 6.11
N GLN A 466 6.17 6.02 5.69
CA GLN A 466 6.56 5.99 4.29
C GLN A 466 5.88 4.87 3.50
N ARG A 467 5.27 3.89 4.18
CA ARG A 467 4.68 2.68 3.57
C ARG A 467 5.64 2.01 2.60
N THR A 468 6.91 1.99 2.95
CA THR A 468 7.99 1.45 2.13
C THR A 468 8.30 0.00 2.53
N SER A 469 8.83 -0.77 1.57
CA SER A 469 9.37 -2.11 1.80
C SER A 469 10.82 -2.07 2.31
N TYR A 470 11.28 -0.94 2.86
CA TYR A 470 12.56 -0.88 3.58
C TYR A 470 12.33 -1.62 4.89
N LEU A 471 12.49 -2.93 4.86
CA LEU A 471 12.19 -3.79 5.99
C LEU A 471 13.35 -3.69 6.97
N SER A 472 13.33 -2.69 7.86
CA SER A 472 14.28 -2.65 8.99
C SER A 472 14.27 -4.00 9.70
N ASP A 473 15.45 -4.55 9.97
CA ASP A 473 15.60 -5.78 10.77
C ASP A 473 15.40 -5.49 12.27
N THR A 474 15.34 -4.22 12.66
CA THR A 474 15.32 -3.77 14.05
C THR A 474 14.09 -2.93 14.36
N LEU A 475 13.33 -3.30 15.39
CA LEU A 475 12.24 -2.51 15.97
C LEU A 475 12.71 -1.86 17.28
N GLU A 476 12.53 -0.54 17.40
CA GLU A 476 12.91 0.22 18.59
C GLU A 476 11.69 0.48 19.49
N LEU A 477 11.78 0.05 20.74
CA LEU A 477 10.77 0.23 21.78
C LEU A 477 11.30 1.20 22.83
N TYR A 478 10.65 2.33 23.01
CA TYR A 478 10.97 3.33 24.03
C TYR A 478 10.02 3.16 25.20
N ILE A 479 10.56 2.83 26.37
CA ILE A 479 9.77 2.47 27.54
C ILE A 479 10.23 3.24 28.78
N HIS A 480 9.34 3.49 29.72
CA HIS A 480 9.74 4.00 31.03
C HIS A 480 10.46 2.91 31.82
N PHE A 481 11.50 3.28 32.57
CA PHE A 481 12.24 2.43 33.50
C PHE A 481 11.38 1.47 34.34
N ILE A 482 10.20 1.86 34.82
CA ILE A 482 9.32 0.99 35.62
C ILE A 482 8.90 -0.28 34.84
N HIS A 483 8.68 -0.18 33.54
CA HIS A 483 8.16 -1.28 32.71
C HIS A 483 9.24 -2.18 32.09
N ARG A 484 10.53 -1.89 32.34
CA ARG A 484 11.66 -2.61 31.73
C ARG A 484 11.61 -4.12 31.93
N ARG A 485 11.25 -4.57 33.14
CA ARG A 485 11.18 -6.00 33.47
C ARG A 485 10.03 -6.68 32.74
N GLU A 486 8.86 -6.05 32.74
CA GLU A 486 7.65 -6.58 32.11
C GLU A 486 7.84 -6.78 30.60
N VAL A 487 8.32 -5.73 29.91
CA VAL A 487 8.52 -5.76 28.45
C VAL A 487 9.64 -6.74 28.07
N ALA A 488 10.75 -6.77 28.81
CA ALA A 488 11.85 -7.71 28.56
C ALA A 488 11.42 -9.17 28.71
N LEU A 489 10.69 -9.50 29.79
CA LEU A 489 10.19 -10.85 30.02
C LEU A 489 9.11 -11.26 29.00
N TRP A 490 8.30 -10.30 28.53
CA TRP A 490 7.35 -10.55 27.45
C TRP A 490 8.05 -10.96 26.15
N LEU A 491 9.13 -10.27 25.76
CA LEU A 491 9.92 -10.66 24.58
C LEU A 491 10.51 -12.07 24.70
N VAL A 492 11.01 -12.44 25.88
CA VAL A 492 11.52 -13.80 26.13
C VAL A 492 10.41 -14.85 25.93
N ARG A 493 9.18 -14.58 26.40
CA ARG A 493 8.02 -15.46 26.20
C ARG A 493 7.62 -15.59 24.74
N GLU A 494 7.76 -14.52 23.96
CA GLU A 494 7.60 -14.54 22.50
C GLU A 494 8.74 -15.25 21.76
N GLY A 495 9.73 -15.79 22.47
CA GLY A 495 10.83 -16.57 21.89
C GLY A 495 12.03 -15.73 21.43
N TYR A 496 12.14 -14.48 21.88
CA TYR A 496 13.35 -13.69 21.68
C TYR A 496 14.45 -14.09 22.66
N GLN A 497 15.69 -14.08 22.16
CA GLN A 497 16.90 -14.27 22.94
C GLN A 497 17.54 -12.91 23.25
N PHE A 498 17.85 -12.68 24.52
CA PHE A 498 18.61 -11.52 24.96
C PHE A 498 20.05 -11.59 24.43
N LEU A 499 20.54 -10.46 23.92
CA LEU A 499 21.90 -10.27 23.42
C LEU A 499 22.57 -9.18 24.28
N PRO A 500 23.31 -9.56 25.34
CA PRO A 500 24.00 -8.60 26.18
C PRO A 500 25.12 -7.88 25.41
N SER A 501 25.33 -6.60 25.73
CA SER A 501 26.56 -5.89 25.32
C SER A 501 27.78 -6.38 26.10
N GLU A 502 28.97 -5.93 25.72
CA GLU A 502 30.24 -6.32 26.37
C GLU A 502 30.28 -5.97 27.87
N THR A 503 29.51 -4.97 28.31
CA THR A 503 29.46 -4.49 29.70
C THR A 503 28.28 -5.06 30.49
N GLN A 504 27.35 -5.74 29.83
CA GLN A 504 26.16 -6.32 30.44
C GLN A 504 26.38 -7.76 30.91
N SER A 505 25.65 -8.15 31.95
CA SER A 505 25.64 -9.54 32.41
C SER A 505 24.97 -10.44 31.37
N GLN A 506 25.45 -11.68 31.26
CA GLN A 506 24.78 -12.73 30.48
C GLN A 506 23.41 -13.10 31.07
N ASP A 507 23.21 -12.83 32.36
CA ASP A 507 21.92 -13.01 33.02
C ASP A 507 21.02 -11.78 32.78
N LEU A 508 19.89 -12.02 32.09
CA LEU A 508 18.88 -11.00 31.81
C LEU A 508 18.26 -10.45 33.11
N GLU A 509 17.93 -11.29 34.09
CA GLU A 509 17.28 -10.84 35.33
C GLU A 509 18.23 -9.95 36.14
N TYR A 510 19.51 -10.30 36.22
CA TYR A 510 20.53 -9.42 36.80
C TYR A 510 20.64 -8.10 36.03
N THR A 511 20.68 -8.17 34.69
CA THR A 511 20.79 -6.98 33.84
C THR A 511 19.60 -6.05 34.07
N ILE A 512 18.35 -6.53 34.03
CA ILE A 512 17.17 -5.67 34.18
C ILE A 512 16.98 -5.11 35.60
N THR A 513 17.57 -5.73 36.63
CA THR A 513 17.44 -5.30 38.03
C THR A 513 18.59 -4.39 38.46
N GLU A 514 19.83 -4.85 38.31
CA GLU A 514 21.05 -4.25 38.89
C GLU A 514 22.03 -3.75 37.82
N GLY A 515 21.93 -4.25 36.58
CA GLY A 515 22.97 -4.14 35.54
C GLY A 515 22.58 -3.38 34.27
N ILE A 516 21.47 -2.64 34.23
CA ILE A 516 21.00 -1.95 33.00
C ILE A 516 21.95 -0.82 32.58
N LEU A 517 22.85 -0.42 33.47
CA LEU A 517 23.89 0.57 33.22
C LEU A 517 24.89 0.02 32.18
N ASP A 518 24.65 0.35 30.91
CA ASP A 518 25.73 0.42 29.91
C ASP A 518 25.94 1.88 29.47
N PRO A 519 26.81 2.63 30.17
CA PRO A 519 27.21 4.00 29.80
C PRO A 519 28.45 4.02 28.90
N SER A 520 28.90 2.88 28.32
CA SER A 520 30.15 2.83 27.55
C SER A 520 30.13 3.64 26.23
N ASP A 521 28.98 4.21 25.87
CA ASP A 521 28.81 5.16 24.76
C ASP A 521 28.58 6.63 25.22
N GLY A 522 28.96 6.98 26.45
CA GLY A 522 28.87 8.35 26.95
C GLY A 522 27.59 8.65 27.72
N LYS A 523 27.58 9.77 28.44
CA LYS A 523 26.44 10.24 29.25
C LYS A 523 25.26 10.60 28.32
N LYS A 524 24.42 9.61 28.01
CA LYS A 524 23.22 9.76 27.16
C LYS A 524 22.08 10.38 27.96
N PHE A 525 21.64 11.57 27.59
CA PHE A 525 20.54 12.26 28.28
C PHE A 525 19.23 11.44 28.24
N GLY A 526 18.64 11.20 29.41
CA GLY A 526 17.32 10.58 29.55
C GLY A 526 17.27 9.05 29.34
N VAL A 527 18.37 8.40 28.95
CA VAL A 527 18.44 6.93 28.76
C VAL A 527 19.14 6.28 29.95
N THR A 528 18.44 5.36 30.62
CA THR A 528 19.00 4.56 31.71
C THR A 528 19.81 3.36 31.19
N GLY A 529 19.39 2.79 30.06
CA GLY A 529 20.11 1.72 29.39
C GLY A 529 19.36 1.14 28.19
N MET A 530 19.99 0.17 27.52
CA MET A 530 19.44 -0.47 26.33
C MET A 530 19.53 -1.99 26.43
N LEU A 531 18.53 -2.69 25.90
CA LEU A 531 18.51 -4.14 25.84
C LEU A 531 18.26 -4.57 24.40
N LEU A 532 19.08 -5.47 23.87
CA LEU A 532 18.93 -6.00 22.53
C LEU A 532 18.42 -7.44 22.59
N PHE A 533 17.45 -7.75 21.74
CA PHE A 533 16.83 -9.06 21.63
C PHE A 533 16.84 -9.52 20.17
N SER A 534 16.94 -10.83 19.91
CA SER A 534 16.84 -11.39 18.56
C SER A 534 16.00 -12.67 18.48
N LYS A 535 15.29 -12.88 17.36
CA LYS A 535 14.44 -14.07 17.10
C LYS A 535 14.52 -14.46 15.62
N GLY A 536 14.85 -15.74 15.34
CA GLY A 536 14.66 -16.46 14.06
C GLY A 536 15.25 -15.87 12.74
N GLY A 537 15.46 -16.74 11.73
CA GLY A 537 15.61 -16.39 10.29
C GLY A 537 16.92 -15.73 9.79
N ARG A 538 17.14 -15.77 8.46
CA ARG A 538 18.05 -14.86 7.73
C ARG A 538 17.17 -13.89 6.91
N PRO A 539 17.19 -12.57 7.18
CA PRO A 539 17.92 -11.89 8.25
C PRO A 539 17.33 -12.16 9.65
N LYS A 540 18.18 -12.06 10.69
CA LYS A 540 17.74 -12.16 12.09
C LYS A 540 16.99 -10.89 12.47
N LEU A 541 15.75 -11.02 12.91
CA LEU A 541 14.99 -9.89 13.43
C LEU A 541 15.46 -9.52 14.83
N LYS A 542 15.47 -8.22 15.12
CA LYS A 542 15.95 -7.63 16.36
C LYS A 542 14.89 -6.72 16.97
N VAL A 543 14.81 -6.72 18.29
CA VAL A 543 14.04 -5.74 19.06
C VAL A 543 15.00 -5.05 20.02
N ARG A 544 15.07 -3.74 19.94
CA ARG A 544 15.89 -2.90 20.83
C ARG A 544 14.96 -2.18 21.80
N ILE A 545 15.12 -2.46 23.08
CA ILE A 545 14.46 -1.70 24.14
C ILE A 545 15.38 -0.56 24.55
N ILE A 546 14.87 0.67 24.50
CA ILE A 546 15.52 1.88 24.98
C ILE A 546 14.78 2.31 26.25
N VAL A 547 15.47 2.20 27.38
CA VAL A 547 14.88 2.43 28.70
C VAL A 547 15.08 3.89 29.08
N ALA A 548 13.98 4.65 29.13
CA ALA A 548 13.97 6.04 29.53
C ALA A 548 13.95 6.18 31.06
N THR A 549 14.76 7.12 31.57
CA THR A 549 14.84 7.46 32.99
C THR A 549 13.57 8.16 33.47
N THR A 550 13.06 9.12 32.68
CA THR A 550 11.87 9.92 33.03
C THR A 550 10.69 9.59 32.14
N CYS A 551 10.70 9.98 30.87
CA CYS A 551 9.67 9.63 29.90
C CYS A 551 10.26 9.22 28.55
N PRO A 552 9.62 8.27 27.84
CA PRO A 552 10.01 7.90 26.49
C PRO A 552 10.12 9.10 25.52
N THR A 553 9.25 10.11 25.64
CA THR A 553 9.26 11.29 24.77
C THR A 553 10.50 12.16 24.95
N GLU A 554 11.11 12.20 26.15
CA GLU A 554 12.39 12.89 26.38
C GLU A 554 13.47 12.36 25.43
N VAL A 555 13.59 11.03 25.40
CA VAL A 555 14.61 10.35 24.60
C VAL A 555 14.34 10.55 23.12
N ILE A 556 13.09 10.42 22.71
CA ILE A 556 12.68 10.59 21.30
C ILE A 556 12.97 12.01 20.82
N PHE A 557 12.58 13.06 21.55
CA PHE A 557 12.84 14.45 21.15
C PHE A 557 14.33 14.83 21.09
N LYS A 558 15.18 14.11 21.83
CA LYS A 558 16.65 14.23 21.75
C LYS A 558 17.28 13.36 20.65
N SER A 559 16.49 12.77 19.77
CA SER A 559 17.02 12.08 18.59
C SER A 559 17.76 13.05 17.67
N TYR A 560 18.74 12.53 16.93
CA TYR A 560 19.66 13.32 16.09
C TYR A 560 19.00 13.96 14.85
N SER A 561 17.75 13.60 14.54
CA SER A 561 17.08 14.00 13.29
C SER A 561 15.55 14.06 13.47
N THR A 562 14.90 14.99 12.78
CA THR A 562 13.44 15.14 12.81
C THR A 562 12.65 13.96 12.22
N CYS A 563 13.27 13.08 11.42
CA CYS A 563 12.63 11.86 10.94
C CYS A 563 12.52 10.79 12.03
N MET A 564 13.40 10.83 13.04
CA MET A 564 13.41 9.87 14.14
C MET A 564 12.37 10.17 15.20
N ILE A 565 11.78 11.37 15.22
CA ILE A 565 10.85 11.77 16.28
C ILE A 565 9.40 11.40 16.00
N ASN A 566 9.13 10.65 14.93
CA ASN A 566 7.81 10.11 14.63
C ASN A 566 7.46 9.02 15.66
N ILE A 567 6.21 8.99 16.13
CA ILE A 567 5.81 8.13 17.25
C ILE A 567 4.63 7.26 16.84
N ILE A 568 4.68 5.97 17.17
CA ILE A 568 3.51 5.08 17.12
C ILE A 568 3.20 4.68 18.56
N THR A 569 2.01 5.06 19.02
CA THR A 569 1.43 4.64 20.30
C THR A 569 0.48 3.46 20.07
N TYR A 570 -0.16 2.97 21.13
CA TYR A 570 -1.17 1.92 20.98
C TYR A 570 -2.43 2.42 20.23
N GLU A 571 -2.74 3.71 20.33
CA GLU A 571 -3.98 4.34 19.81
C GLU A 571 -3.76 5.12 18.50
N LYS A 572 -2.61 5.78 18.35
CA LYS A 572 -2.34 6.74 17.27
C LYS A 572 -0.91 6.63 16.78
N ALA A 573 -0.71 6.97 15.52
CA ALA A 573 0.60 7.26 14.97
C ALA A 573 0.71 8.76 14.66
N TYR A 574 1.84 9.37 15.00
CA TYR A 574 2.16 10.78 14.84
C TYR A 574 3.38 10.96 13.96
N CYS A 575 3.20 11.59 12.80
CA CYS A 575 4.31 12.13 12.02
C CYS A 575 4.46 13.61 12.33
N MET A 576 5.56 13.98 12.98
CA MET A 576 5.72 15.34 13.53
C MET A 576 5.91 16.37 12.42
N PHE A 577 6.67 16.03 11.38
CA PHE A 577 6.93 16.92 10.25
C PHE A 577 6.54 16.22 8.95
N PRO A 578 5.24 16.07 8.66
CA PRO A 578 4.77 15.27 7.53
C PRO A 578 5.21 15.84 6.19
N ARG A 579 5.31 17.16 6.07
CA ARG A 579 5.82 17.79 4.86
C ARG A 579 7.30 17.48 4.64
N ALA A 580 8.17 17.77 5.61
CA ALA A 580 9.58 17.42 5.51
C ALA A 580 9.78 15.91 5.25
N THR A 581 9.16 15.07 6.09
CA THR A 581 9.38 13.61 6.09
C THR A 581 8.82 12.91 4.85
N LEU A 582 7.62 13.28 4.41
CA LEU A 582 6.86 12.52 3.40
C LEU A 582 6.78 13.22 2.05
N HIS A 583 6.74 14.56 2.05
CA HIS A 583 6.65 15.34 0.83
C HIS A 583 8.01 15.74 0.28
N GLU A 584 8.87 16.34 1.11
CA GLU A 584 10.15 16.89 0.65
C GLU A 584 11.31 15.90 0.81
N ARG A 585 11.08 14.80 1.55
CA ARG A 585 12.09 13.78 1.89
C ARG A 585 13.34 14.41 2.48
N CYS A 586 13.14 15.39 3.34
CA CYS A 586 14.21 16.01 4.10
C CYS A 586 14.04 15.73 5.59
N SER A 587 15.16 15.77 6.28
CA SER A 587 15.20 15.78 7.73
C SER A 587 16.21 16.79 8.22
N LEU A 588 15.87 17.46 9.30
CA LEU A 588 16.73 18.44 9.91
C LEU A 588 17.52 17.78 11.03
N ARG A 589 18.83 18.02 11.05
CA ARG A 589 19.70 17.55 12.13
C ARG A 589 19.42 18.32 13.40
N ASN A 590 19.21 17.59 14.49
CA ASN A 590 19.14 18.16 15.83
C ASN A 590 20.57 18.38 16.34
N HIS A 591 20.91 19.63 16.69
CA HIS A 591 22.21 20.01 17.23
C HIS A 591 22.21 20.18 18.75
N ASP A 592 21.07 19.95 19.42
CA ASP A 592 20.97 20.03 20.89
C ASP A 592 21.61 18.82 21.60
N VAL A 593 22.54 18.16 20.92
CA VAL A 593 22.96 16.80 21.23
C VAL A 593 24.47 16.63 21.13
N GLU A 594 25.16 17.27 22.06
CA GLU A 594 26.48 16.81 22.46
C GLU A 594 26.32 15.45 23.17
N GLY A 595 26.61 14.36 22.46
CA GLY A 595 26.61 13.01 23.02
C GLY A 595 25.27 12.25 23.01
N SER A 596 24.27 12.61 22.19
CA SER A 596 23.22 11.60 21.90
C SER A 596 23.78 10.48 21.05
N TYR A 597 23.07 9.36 21.12
CA TYR A 597 23.00 8.28 20.14
C TYR A 597 23.47 8.70 18.73
N VAL A 598 24.79 8.66 18.54
CA VAL A 598 25.45 8.93 17.27
C VAL A 598 25.29 7.66 16.45
N HIS A 599 24.16 7.51 15.78
CA HIS A 599 24.07 6.58 14.66
C HIS A 599 24.53 7.22 13.35
N THR A 600 25.35 8.26 13.41
CA THR A 600 25.35 9.26 12.33
C THR A 600 26.02 8.83 11.04
N GLU A 601 26.76 7.73 10.94
CA GLU A 601 27.25 7.30 9.61
C GLU A 601 26.40 6.17 9.02
N THR A 602 25.97 5.21 9.83
CA THR A 602 25.06 4.13 9.43
C THR A 602 23.67 4.67 9.13
N ASP A 603 23.13 5.56 9.96
CA ASP A 603 21.79 6.10 9.75
C ASP A 603 21.76 7.10 8.61
N LEU A 604 22.81 7.90 8.41
CA LEU A 604 22.92 8.74 7.21
C LEU A 604 23.01 7.89 5.93
N LYS A 605 23.71 6.75 5.96
CA LYS A 605 23.70 5.78 4.85
C LYS A 605 22.31 5.20 4.63
N GLU A 606 21.61 4.86 5.70
CA GLU A 606 20.25 4.34 5.67
C GLU A 606 19.23 5.37 5.14
N TYR A 607 19.33 6.63 5.54
CA TYR A 607 18.53 7.74 5.02
C TYR A 607 18.81 8.01 3.55
N LYS A 608 20.09 8.04 3.17
CA LYS A 608 20.49 8.17 1.77
C LYS A 608 19.93 7.01 0.92
N SER A 609 19.94 5.78 1.44
CA SER A 609 19.35 4.62 0.76
C SER A 609 17.82 4.73 0.60
N ARG A 610 17.15 5.45 1.51
CA ARG A 610 15.71 5.77 1.46
C ARG A 610 15.40 7.05 0.67
N GLY A 611 16.44 7.72 0.15
CA GLY A 611 16.35 9.00 -0.57
C GLY A 611 15.93 10.17 0.31
N ILE A 612 16.28 10.12 1.60
CA ILE A 612 16.08 11.23 2.55
C ILE A 612 17.36 12.06 2.62
N THR A 613 17.23 13.36 2.41
CA THR A 613 18.32 14.33 2.57
C THR A 613 18.34 14.83 4.01
N VAL A 614 19.49 14.75 4.69
CA VAL A 614 19.65 15.36 6.01
C VAL A 614 20.28 16.74 5.86
N GLU A 615 19.58 17.74 6.37
CA GLU A 615 19.96 19.15 6.37
C GLU A 615 20.62 19.49 7.72
N ASP A 616 21.78 20.12 7.67
CA ASP A 616 22.48 20.59 8.88
C ASP A 616 21.99 21.98 9.33
N GLU A 617 21.42 22.78 8.43
CA GLU A 617 20.99 24.16 8.67
C GLU A 617 19.55 24.38 8.23
N VAL A 618 18.83 25.22 8.97
CA VAL A 618 17.46 25.66 8.63
C VAL A 618 17.50 26.70 7.51
N ASP A 619 16.65 26.54 6.50
CA ASP A 619 16.42 27.54 5.45
C ASP A 619 15.93 28.87 6.08
N PRO A 620 16.62 30.00 5.88
CA PRO A 620 16.25 31.31 6.44
C PRO A 620 14.82 31.76 6.10
N THR A 621 14.29 31.30 4.97
CA THR A 621 12.94 31.69 4.50
C THR A 621 11.84 31.00 5.30
N GLU A 622 12.14 29.96 6.09
CA GLU A 622 11.16 29.26 6.93
C GLU A 622 10.46 30.17 7.94
N ARG A 623 11.14 31.19 8.49
CA ARG A 623 10.51 32.17 9.40
C ARG A 623 9.46 33.06 8.74
N THR A 624 9.58 33.27 7.44
CA THR A 624 8.72 34.18 6.68
C THR A 624 7.61 33.45 5.93
N ARG A 625 7.69 32.11 5.84
CA ARG A 625 6.66 31.27 5.25
C ARG A 625 5.48 31.17 6.20
N SER A 626 4.28 31.12 5.65
CA SER A 626 3.10 30.71 6.41
C SER A 626 3.29 29.27 6.90
N ASP A 627 2.66 28.89 8.02
CA ASP A 627 2.70 27.50 8.52
C ASP A 627 2.26 26.47 7.46
N SER A 628 1.36 26.86 6.55
CA SER A 628 0.92 26.03 5.44
C SER A 628 1.98 25.82 4.35
N SER A 629 2.94 26.75 4.22
CA SER A 629 4.00 26.75 3.20
C SER A 629 5.38 26.36 3.73
N SER A 630 5.54 26.31 5.06
CA SER A 630 6.77 25.96 5.77
C SER A 630 7.07 24.46 5.72
N THR A 631 8.34 24.10 5.55
CA THR A 631 8.85 22.72 5.60
C THR A 631 8.90 22.20 7.04
N TYR A 632 9.37 23.07 7.94
CA TYR A 632 9.49 22.82 9.36
C TYR A 632 8.77 23.92 10.14
N VAL A 633 7.62 23.61 10.71
CA VAL A 633 6.91 24.54 11.60
C VAL A 633 7.77 24.79 12.83
N LEU A 634 8.27 26.03 12.93
CA LEU A 634 9.15 26.50 14.01
C LEU A 634 8.32 26.92 15.24
N GLY A 635 8.97 26.97 16.40
CA GLY A 635 8.32 27.36 17.65
C GLY A 635 7.77 26.18 18.44
N TRP A 636 6.86 26.45 19.37
CA TRP A 636 6.26 25.42 20.23
C TRP A 636 5.27 24.56 19.45
N ARG A 637 5.28 23.27 19.77
CA ARG A 637 4.48 22.25 19.10
C ARG A 637 4.03 21.19 20.08
N TRP A 638 2.83 20.65 19.85
CA TRP A 638 2.33 19.47 20.53
C TRP A 638 2.40 18.28 19.58
N ILE A 639 2.59 17.09 20.12
CA ILE A 639 2.57 15.87 19.30
C ILE A 639 1.26 15.75 18.50
N ASP A 640 0.11 16.07 19.11
CA ASP A 640 -1.24 16.00 18.52
C ASP A 640 -1.73 17.37 17.99
N ASP A 641 -0.83 18.27 17.57
CA ASP A 641 -1.19 19.57 16.97
C ASP A 641 -1.64 19.48 15.50
N ALA A 642 -2.09 20.60 14.93
CA ALA A 642 -2.57 20.67 13.55
C ALA A 642 -1.46 20.56 12.49
N ALA A 643 -0.19 20.70 12.89
CA ALA A 643 0.97 20.56 12.02
C ALA A 643 1.48 19.10 11.95
N SER A 644 1.14 18.27 12.95
CA SER A 644 1.35 16.83 12.93
C SER A 644 0.34 16.12 12.03
N TRP A 645 0.80 15.07 11.35
CA TRP A 645 -0.12 14.11 10.73
C TRP A 645 -0.44 12.99 11.72
N VAL A 646 -1.71 12.92 12.11
CA VAL A 646 -2.20 11.96 13.11
C VAL A 646 -3.05 10.89 12.43
N ILE A 647 -2.65 9.63 12.59
CA ILE A 647 -3.37 8.46 12.11
C ILE A 647 -3.96 7.74 13.31
N LYS A 648 -5.28 7.56 13.34
CA LYS A 648 -5.95 6.76 14.37
C LYS A 648 -5.76 5.28 14.03
N LEU A 649 -5.34 4.48 15.01
CA LEU A 649 -5.12 3.05 14.86
C LEU A 649 -6.33 2.28 15.38
N ASP A 650 -6.56 1.08 14.85
CA ASP A 650 -7.62 0.20 15.33
C ASP A 650 -7.33 -0.27 16.77
N THR A 651 -8.29 -0.08 17.67
CA THR A 651 -8.22 -0.46 19.09
C THR A 651 -9.36 -1.38 19.52
N GLN A 652 -10.17 -1.91 18.60
CA GLN A 652 -11.38 -2.69 18.94
C GLN A 652 -11.10 -3.94 19.79
N GLN A 653 -9.91 -4.52 19.67
CA GLN A 653 -9.49 -5.73 20.38
C GLN A 653 -8.44 -5.45 21.47
N ILE A 654 -8.20 -4.18 21.82
CA ILE A 654 -7.18 -3.79 22.79
C ILE A 654 -7.86 -3.45 24.11
N THR A 655 -7.38 -4.02 25.20
CA THR A 655 -7.84 -3.66 26.55
C THR A 655 -7.15 -2.35 26.96
N THR A 656 -7.92 -1.27 27.14
CA THR A 656 -7.39 0.06 27.44
C THR A 656 -6.99 0.21 28.91
N PHE A 657 -6.23 1.28 29.22
CA PHE A 657 -5.59 1.52 30.51
C PHE A 657 -6.44 1.13 31.74
N PRO A 658 -5.90 0.32 32.67
CA PRO A 658 -6.53 0.19 33.98
C PRO A 658 -6.54 1.55 34.69
N THR A 659 -7.59 1.83 35.47
CA THR A 659 -7.63 3.01 36.33
C THR A 659 -6.40 3.02 37.24
N THR A 660 -5.70 4.16 37.29
CA THR A 660 -4.45 4.26 38.07
C THR A 660 -4.67 3.92 39.55
N ASN A 661 -5.82 4.31 40.10
CA ASN A 661 -6.35 3.88 41.39
C ASN A 661 -7.86 4.23 41.46
N GLU A 662 -8.52 3.94 42.58
CA GLU A 662 -9.97 4.17 42.77
C GLU A 662 -10.38 5.66 42.79
N VAL A 663 -9.43 6.58 43.04
CA VAL A 663 -9.70 8.02 43.21
C VAL A 663 -9.28 8.87 42.00
N SER A 664 -8.51 8.29 41.07
CA SER A 664 -8.00 8.99 39.88
C SER A 664 -8.93 8.82 38.69
N THR A 665 -9.04 9.88 37.88
CA THR A 665 -9.79 9.82 36.62
C THR A 665 -9.10 8.84 35.66
N PRO A 666 -9.83 7.92 35.00
CA PRO A 666 -9.25 7.05 33.98
C PRO A 666 -8.62 7.86 32.85
N LEU A 667 -7.48 7.40 32.35
CA LEU A 667 -6.81 8.02 31.22
C LEU A 667 -7.63 7.79 29.94
N ARG A 668 -7.89 8.86 29.16
CA ARG A 668 -8.72 8.81 27.94
C ARG A 668 -7.92 8.86 26.63
N TYR A 669 -6.60 8.93 26.73
CA TYR A 669 -5.67 9.13 25.62
C TYR A 669 -4.31 8.58 26.03
N ASP A 670 -3.44 8.29 25.06
CA ASP A 670 -2.04 7.97 25.36
C ASP A 670 -1.31 9.16 26.04
N PRO A 671 -0.52 8.95 27.12
CA PRO A 671 0.21 10.03 27.79
C PRO A 671 1.12 10.84 26.85
N ALA A 672 1.70 10.20 25.84
CA ALA A 672 2.58 10.88 24.88
C ALA A 672 1.86 11.96 24.07
N ALA A 673 0.53 11.90 23.94
CA ALA A 673 -0.25 12.89 23.19
C ALA A 673 -0.22 14.30 23.82
N ILE A 674 0.10 14.41 25.12
CA ILE A 674 0.25 15.70 25.82
C ILE A 674 1.72 16.13 25.89
N SER A 675 2.66 15.35 25.35
CA SER A 675 4.03 15.84 25.23
C SER A 675 4.15 16.82 24.05
N GLY A 676 5.03 17.80 24.21
CA GLY A 676 5.32 18.84 23.25
C GLY A 676 6.78 19.27 23.32
N PHE A 677 7.21 19.99 22.30
CA PHE A 677 8.59 20.45 22.13
C PHE A 677 8.61 21.79 21.40
N SER A 678 9.74 22.48 21.43
CA SER A 678 9.96 23.70 20.66
C SER A 678 11.09 23.49 19.67
N LEU A 679 10.80 23.55 18.36
CA LEU A 679 11.83 23.54 17.33
C LEU A 679 12.35 24.97 17.13
N ARG A 680 13.61 25.19 17.48
CA ARG A 680 14.29 26.49 17.35
C ARG A 680 15.57 26.33 16.56
N TYR A 681 16.16 27.45 16.16
CA TYR A 681 17.50 27.45 15.58
C TYR A 681 18.31 28.63 16.10
N ASP A 682 19.62 28.43 16.23
CA ASP A 682 20.53 29.46 16.73
C ASP A 682 21.00 30.43 15.62
N ILE A 683 21.85 31.40 15.96
CA ILE A 683 22.40 32.36 14.99
C ILE A 683 23.17 31.69 13.84
N THR A 684 23.62 30.45 14.02
CA THR A 684 24.31 29.63 13.00
C THR A 684 23.34 28.75 12.21
N ARG A 685 22.02 28.95 12.37
CA ARG A 685 20.94 28.20 11.70
C ARG A 685 20.87 26.73 12.08
N LYS A 686 21.57 26.32 13.13
CA LYS A 686 21.55 24.96 13.63
C LYS A 686 20.29 24.74 14.45
N ALA A 687 19.51 23.74 14.07
CA ALA A 687 18.25 23.41 14.71
C ALA A 687 18.44 22.74 16.07
N ARG A 688 17.56 23.04 17.02
CA ARG A 688 17.53 22.47 18.37
C ARG A 688 16.09 22.21 18.78
N ILE A 689 15.86 21.06 19.41
CA ILE A 689 14.56 20.68 19.96
C ILE A 689 14.61 20.88 21.47
N GLN A 690 13.92 21.90 21.97
CA GLN A 690 13.89 22.25 23.40
C GLN A 690 12.59 21.83 24.06
N PHE A 691 12.68 21.38 25.30
CA PHE A 691 11.53 21.06 26.14
C PHE A 691 11.95 21.05 27.62
N THR A 692 10.97 21.19 28.49
CA THR A 692 11.08 21.04 29.94
C THR A 692 10.31 19.79 30.35
N LEU A 693 10.79 19.08 31.37
CA LEU A 693 10.12 17.89 31.88
C LEU A 693 9.19 18.25 33.02
N ILE A 694 7.99 17.68 32.99
CA ILE A 694 7.01 17.73 34.06
C ILE A 694 6.94 16.35 34.68
N ASN A 695 7.42 16.26 35.91
CA ASN A 695 7.35 15.08 36.76
C ASN A 695 7.02 15.50 38.20
N GLY A 696 6.24 14.69 38.91
CA GLY A 696 5.85 15.01 40.28
C GLY A 696 5.02 13.92 40.96
N PRO A 697 4.76 14.06 42.27
CA PRO A 697 3.98 13.06 43.04
C PRO A 697 2.51 12.98 42.61
N THR A 698 2.03 13.94 41.83
CA THR A 698 0.64 14.08 41.36
C THR A 698 0.43 13.60 39.92
N THR A 699 1.48 13.19 39.21
CA THR A 699 1.39 12.60 37.87
C THR A 699 2.03 11.22 37.87
N LYS A 700 1.31 10.23 37.32
CA LYS A 700 1.84 8.88 37.13
C LYS A 700 2.88 8.87 36.00
N TYR A 701 2.61 9.62 34.94
CA TYR A 701 3.50 9.77 33.80
C TYR A 701 4.30 11.07 33.91
N SER A 702 5.43 11.09 33.19
CA SER A 702 6.22 12.31 32.99
C SER A 702 5.97 12.84 31.57
N TYR A 703 5.89 14.16 31.43
CA TYR A 703 5.55 14.83 30.17
C TYR A 703 6.68 15.77 29.74
N ALA A 704 6.95 15.84 28.44
CA ALA A 704 7.84 16.86 27.88
C ALA A 704 7.01 18.05 27.41
N MET A 705 7.43 19.28 27.69
CA MET A 705 6.68 20.49 27.36
C MET A 705 7.56 21.53 26.70
N GLY A 706 7.16 22.01 25.51
CA GLY A 706 7.92 22.99 24.73
C GLY A 706 7.67 24.46 25.12
N ASP A 707 6.66 24.72 25.95
CA ASP A 707 6.20 26.06 26.32
C ASP A 707 6.62 26.39 27.75
N SER A 708 7.48 27.40 27.91
CA SER A 708 8.01 27.84 29.20
C SER A 708 6.97 28.54 30.07
N ASP A 709 6.06 29.29 29.46
CA ASP A 709 5.10 30.15 30.15
C ASP A 709 3.95 29.28 30.68
N LEU A 710 3.50 28.34 29.86
CA LEU A 710 2.57 27.29 30.29
C LEU A 710 3.17 26.48 31.46
N MET A 711 4.46 26.15 31.40
CA MET A 711 5.11 25.40 32.46
C MET A 711 5.14 26.18 33.78
N GLU A 712 5.50 27.47 33.75
CA GLU A 712 5.49 28.32 34.94
C GLU A 712 4.09 28.39 35.58
N GLN A 713 3.05 28.54 34.76
CA GLN A 713 1.67 28.54 35.25
C GLN A 713 1.19 27.16 35.74
N LEU A 714 1.58 26.08 35.07
CA LEU A 714 1.29 24.72 35.50
C LEU A 714 1.91 24.42 36.86
N VAL A 715 3.17 24.83 37.10
CA VAL A 715 3.81 24.69 38.42
C VAL A 715 2.99 25.42 39.47
N ASN A 716 2.53 26.64 39.19
CA ASN A 716 1.71 27.40 40.14
C ASN A 716 0.37 26.72 40.41
N VAL A 717 -0.33 26.23 39.39
CA VAL A 717 -1.62 25.53 39.54
C VAL A 717 -1.45 24.19 40.28
N VAL A 718 -0.43 23.41 39.91
CA VAL A 718 -0.14 22.13 40.57
C VAL A 718 0.26 22.38 42.02
N CYS A 719 1.16 23.31 42.32
CA CYS A 719 1.55 23.68 43.68
C CYS A 719 0.37 24.21 44.52
N TYR A 720 -0.54 24.99 43.93
CA TYR A 720 -1.72 25.52 44.62
C TYR A 720 -2.78 24.44 44.90
N ARG A 721 -2.92 23.45 44.00
CA ARG A 721 -3.81 22.28 44.19
C ARG A 721 -3.17 21.17 45.04
N CYS A 722 -1.85 21.17 45.20
CA CYS A 722 -1.06 20.17 45.94
C CYS A 722 -1.18 20.10 47.48
N PRO A 723 -1.71 21.08 48.25
CA PRO A 723 -1.67 21.00 49.72
C PRO A 723 -2.45 19.82 50.34
N LEU A 724 -3.21 19.07 49.54
CA LEU A 724 -4.03 17.93 49.96
C LEU A 724 -3.77 16.70 49.07
N TRP A 725 -2.51 16.24 48.93
CA TRP A 725 -2.23 15.00 48.22
C TRP A 725 -2.94 13.82 48.92
N ASP A 726 -4.08 13.41 48.37
CA ASP A 726 -4.98 12.35 48.82
C ASP A 726 -4.73 11.02 48.08
N GLY A 727 -3.61 10.94 47.35
CA GLY A 727 -3.29 9.82 46.46
C GLY A 727 -3.90 9.92 45.06
N LYS A 728 -4.55 11.03 44.70
CA LYS A 728 -5.07 11.25 43.34
C LYS A 728 -3.98 11.63 42.35
N PHE A 729 -3.98 10.95 41.20
CA PHE A 729 -3.20 11.30 40.01
C PHE A 729 -4.06 12.12 39.04
N TYR A 730 -3.47 13.15 38.45
CA TYR A 730 -4.17 14.10 37.57
C TYR A 730 -3.92 13.87 36.08
N ASP A 731 -3.26 12.78 35.67
CA ASP A 731 -2.93 12.48 34.27
C ASP A 731 -4.16 12.48 33.34
N GLY A 732 -5.31 12.04 33.84
CA GLY A 732 -6.59 12.02 33.12
C GLY A 732 -7.19 13.40 32.85
N ASP A 733 -6.89 14.38 33.71
CA ASP A 733 -7.38 15.77 33.61
C ASP A 733 -6.29 16.70 33.05
N PHE A 734 -5.05 16.21 32.91
CA PHE A 734 -3.86 17.00 32.57
C PHE A 734 -3.98 17.75 31.25
N ARG A 735 -4.59 17.12 30.23
CA ARG A 735 -4.84 17.76 28.93
C ARG A 735 -5.74 18.98 29.06
N ASP A 736 -6.82 18.86 29.84
CA ASP A 736 -7.81 19.92 29.98
C ASP A 736 -7.26 21.06 30.84
N MET A 737 -6.48 20.75 31.89
CA MET A 737 -5.73 21.75 32.65
C MET A 737 -4.77 22.57 31.76
N CYS A 738 -4.00 21.92 30.89
CA CYS A 738 -3.11 22.62 29.96
C CYS A 738 -3.89 23.56 29.03
N ARG A 739 -5.06 23.11 28.51
CA ARG A 739 -5.92 23.92 27.65
C ARG A 739 -6.50 25.14 28.36
N GLU A 740 -6.98 24.97 29.59
CA GLU A 740 -7.54 26.07 30.39
C GLU A 740 -6.50 27.16 30.65
N ILE A 741 -5.28 26.76 31.03
CA ILE A 741 -4.17 27.69 31.29
C ILE A 741 -3.79 28.43 30.01
N LEU A 742 -3.65 27.74 28.88
CA LEU A 742 -3.35 28.37 27.60
C LEU A 742 -4.39 29.41 27.19
N VAL A 743 -5.69 29.12 27.37
CA VAL A 743 -6.76 30.10 27.10
C VAL A 743 -6.64 31.31 28.04
N GLY A 744 -6.25 31.11 29.30
CA GLY A 744 -5.99 32.18 30.25
C GLY A 744 -4.80 33.07 29.86
N ILE A 745 -3.69 32.47 29.43
CA ILE A 745 -2.48 33.18 28.97
C ILE A 745 -2.80 34.06 27.76
N VAL A 746 -3.50 33.53 26.76
CA VAL A 746 -3.86 34.28 25.54
C VAL A 746 -4.75 35.48 25.88
N ARG A 747 -5.77 35.30 26.72
CA ARG A 747 -6.65 36.41 27.15
C ARG A 747 -5.90 37.51 27.90
N PHE A 748 -4.94 37.13 28.75
CA PHE A 748 -4.12 38.08 29.49
C PHE A 748 -3.19 38.89 28.56
N GLN A 749 -2.59 38.24 27.56
CA GLN A 749 -1.77 38.93 26.55
C GLN A 749 -2.60 39.90 25.71
N ASP A 750 -3.81 39.51 25.27
CA ASP A 750 -4.72 40.39 24.55
C ASP A 750 -5.13 41.62 25.40
N ASP A 751 -5.41 41.43 26.69
CA ASP A 751 -5.74 42.53 27.63
C ASP A 751 -4.54 43.46 27.90
N VAL A 752 -3.32 42.93 27.98
CA VAL A 752 -2.09 43.73 28.17
C VAL A 752 -1.76 44.52 26.91
N VAL A 753 -1.89 43.92 25.73
CA VAL A 753 -1.72 44.61 24.44
C VAL A 753 -2.79 45.69 24.27
N ALA A 754 -4.05 45.42 24.63
CA ALA A 754 -5.11 46.42 24.61
C ALA A 754 -4.83 47.60 25.57
N ARG A 755 -4.24 47.35 26.75
CA ARG A 755 -3.86 48.41 27.71
C ARG A 755 -2.63 49.21 27.27
N LEU A 756 -1.64 48.57 26.65
CA LEU A 756 -0.46 49.22 26.08
C LEU A 756 -0.77 50.04 24.82
N ILE A 757 -1.82 49.69 24.08
CA ILE A 757 -2.33 50.49 22.95
C ILE A 757 -3.17 51.69 23.44
N MET A 758 -3.63 51.68 24.70
CA MET A 758 -4.37 52.78 25.34
C MET A 758 -3.51 53.70 26.23
N MET A 759 -2.19 53.47 26.33
CA MET A 759 -1.20 54.39 26.93
C MET A 759 -0.37 55.03 25.82
#